data_AF-A0A1E5R0G2-F1
#
_entry.id   AF-A0A1E5R0G2-F1
#
_cell.length_a   1.000
_cell.length_b   1.000
_cell.length_c   1.000
_cell.angle_alpha   90.00
_cell.angle_beta   90.00
_cell.angle_gamma   90.00
#
_symmetry.space_group_name_H-M   'P 1'
#
loop_
_entity.id
_entity.type
_entity.pdbx_description
1 polymer ?
#
loop_
_entity_poly.entity_id
_entity_poly.type
_entity_poly.pdbx_seq_one_letter_code
_entity_poly.pdbx_strand_id
1 'polypeptide(L)'
;MRASYYEDDHEQTNEYQREFRRPRTFKRARLPPGVMLAKQMLPDICTIGEKPEILDEDIDLISEGIVQNFEVEEYFRSNLKLVLWAIITEQPHKQPTIAILLMKVYSLDAAVGKTLVNFLHQQFQDSINKTVSNDTEVAQPSEYTGFWNKAKLGLRFFSLLTPIISEDDILSLYTGFFDLATQLNNTGSEKRVPLAELIYFNTLLAVPQLFLFNPVSSSTLYSKVQNILSTVEQSFKVQVTEPLDLNNEFNNGNQVYEKVNIAQVIMKAVQGVLANDLAGIKDLYPDYSHLLTFLKDTNTEQSQGFNDPLIFPTIDSLQKNIQLSDEKASGSVDGLWKYPRYTFELYQTNAIGEFDTVPERTSFAGLLFHDILVDVIQSLEFNKDTVSEQVVLINMYFKQGFFAPKGLSISQLIDLKENDPNASTLKLEDLAVETILSLVFKLPSHADFFYMYYYTLLVSICTASARSIAPVFGRAFRFYYSHLNVLDSELRIRFLDWFSFQMNNFNFSWKWNEWELDSQLYGNKKTFYNPKINFIKNLIKKELRLTSSPQEISDSLNDEFLQYTNCSLVSKAELKNYYETFLKDVEIDDQLFESQSAVFVLLNEKLPFSKETQSVVNYFRKKERTIQELHGIIGKLESEYGQYISNVDKLIVTLLTQAVIHAGSRSISHASNCVRDFKEDLAEVFGVVPNAQEKDKWVIEAIMRYWNFDSKTGLTIVSYFFKNNLISAKNSLVDFLFNEYETNQSIGLVDSTFIESLLDLLQNEETETDLSLYQYVFEKISLLANDSISKLNLSASESLPSIPNFDYYDFEDPETPKPDISAEDLAKYDLVWKMESSVSLIKSIIRKYGKKYSLLAAFFKESINETTIPYDPIRNQLLKYVDEASQL
;
A
#
# COMPACT_ATOMS: atom_id res chain seq x y z
N MET A 1 14.94 -46.15 -30.70
CA MET A 1 14.90 -47.17 -31.78
C MET A 1 13.92 -46.69 -32.85
N ARG A 2 14.32 -46.88 -34.11
CA ARG A 2 13.66 -46.64 -35.42
C ARG A 2 12.14 -46.87 -35.44
N ALA A 3 11.32 -46.00 -36.06
CA ALA A 3 10.97 -45.92 -37.50
C ALA A 3 10.38 -47.25 -38.04
N SER A 4 9.33 -47.36 -38.85
CA SER A 4 8.56 -46.49 -39.74
C SER A 4 7.30 -47.28 -40.17
N TYR A 5 6.32 -46.60 -40.79
CA TYR A 5 5.62 -46.97 -42.04
C TYR A 5 4.17 -46.45 -41.99
N TYR A 6 3.90 -45.42 -42.78
CA TYR A 6 2.92 -45.37 -43.87
C TYR A 6 2.82 -43.91 -44.35
N GLU A 7 3.69 -43.56 -45.29
CA GLU A 7 3.43 -42.52 -46.29
C GLU A 7 2.66 -43.16 -47.46
N ASP A 8 2.02 -42.29 -48.25
CA ASP A 8 1.33 -42.55 -49.53
C ASP A 8 -0.14 -42.99 -49.44
N ASP A 9 -1.02 -42.01 -49.26
CA ASP A 9 -2.06 -41.65 -50.24
C ASP A 9 -2.87 -40.44 -49.73
N HIS A 10 -3.25 -39.53 -50.63
CA HIS A 10 -4.05 -38.30 -50.43
C HIS A 10 -3.32 -36.94 -50.49
N GLU A 11 -2.38 -36.76 -51.43
CA GLU A 11 -2.17 -35.44 -52.05
C GLU A 11 -3.16 -35.23 -53.21
N GLN A 12 -4.41 -34.86 -52.93
CA GLN A 12 -5.26 -34.16 -53.93
C GLN A 12 -6.60 -33.58 -53.43
N THR A 13 -6.86 -33.50 -52.12
CA THR A 13 -8.17 -33.04 -51.60
C THR A 13 -8.09 -31.97 -50.51
N ASN A 14 -7.07 -31.10 -50.52
CA ASN A 14 -6.91 -30.06 -49.48
C ASN A 14 -6.65 -28.63 -50.00
N GLU A 15 -6.94 -28.33 -51.26
CA GLU A 15 -6.93 -26.93 -51.76
C GLU A 15 -8.27 -26.19 -51.57
N TYR A 16 -9.39 -26.90 -51.39
CA TYR A 16 -10.72 -26.26 -51.28
C TYR A 16 -11.21 -25.97 -49.84
N GLN A 17 -10.47 -26.37 -48.80
CA GLN A 17 -10.89 -26.17 -47.40
C GLN A 17 -9.99 -25.20 -46.59
N ARG A 18 -8.94 -24.64 -47.18
CA ARG A 18 -8.04 -23.67 -46.51
C ARG A 18 -8.45 -22.19 -46.66
N GLU A 19 -9.52 -21.87 -47.40
CA GLU A 19 -9.97 -20.47 -47.59
C GLU A 19 -10.93 -19.94 -46.51
N PHE A 20 -11.48 -20.76 -45.61
CA PHE A 20 -12.53 -20.34 -44.68
C PHE A 20 -12.10 -20.03 -43.23
N ARG A 21 -10.79 -19.91 -42.95
CA ARG A 21 -10.30 -19.42 -41.63
C ARG A 21 -9.11 -18.47 -41.75
N ARG A 22 -9.18 -17.50 -42.64
CA ARG A 22 -8.48 -16.22 -42.41
C ARG A 22 -9.43 -15.34 -41.61
N PRO A 23 -9.00 -14.67 -40.52
CA PRO A 23 -9.79 -13.58 -39.95
C PRO A 23 -10.10 -12.65 -41.11
N ARG A 24 -11.39 -12.39 -41.38
CA ARG A 24 -11.77 -11.32 -42.30
C ARG A 24 -11.20 -10.05 -41.66
N THR A 25 -10.04 -9.60 -42.12
CA THR A 25 -9.56 -8.25 -41.88
C THR A 25 -10.63 -7.36 -42.48
N PHE A 26 -11.52 -6.83 -41.64
CA PHE A 26 -12.36 -5.71 -42.01
C PHE A 26 -11.41 -4.70 -42.65
N LYS A 27 -11.62 -4.39 -43.94
CA LYS A 27 -10.92 -3.27 -44.58
C LYS A 27 -11.09 -2.10 -43.61
N ARG A 28 -10.01 -1.64 -42.98
CA ARG A 28 -10.05 -0.51 -42.04
C ARG A 28 -10.85 0.58 -42.73
N ALA A 29 -12.04 0.90 -42.20
CA ALA A 29 -12.83 2.00 -42.73
C ALA A 29 -11.90 3.22 -42.74
N ARG A 30 -11.82 3.94 -43.87
CA ARG A 30 -11.05 5.18 -43.93
C ARG A 30 -11.62 6.07 -42.83
N LEU A 31 -10.81 6.34 -41.82
CA LEU A 31 -11.21 7.21 -40.72
C LEU A 31 -11.52 8.59 -41.30
N PRO A 32 -12.52 9.32 -40.76
CA PRO A 32 -12.78 10.69 -41.17
C PRO A 32 -11.49 11.55 -41.08
N PRO A 33 -11.28 12.51 -42.00
CA PRO A 33 -10.08 13.34 -42.03
C PRO A 33 -9.71 13.97 -40.67
N GLY A 34 -10.66 14.60 -39.98
CA GLY A 34 -10.44 15.17 -38.64
C GLY A 34 -10.07 14.14 -37.56
N VAL A 35 -10.55 12.89 -37.66
CA VAL A 35 -10.16 11.80 -36.73
C VAL A 35 -8.75 11.31 -37.04
N MET A 36 -8.37 11.27 -38.32
CA MET A 36 -7.02 10.90 -38.73
C MET A 36 -6.00 11.97 -38.29
N LEU A 37 -6.34 13.25 -38.47
CA LEU A 37 -5.54 14.38 -37.99
C LEU A 37 -5.35 14.31 -36.47
N ALA A 38 -6.44 14.14 -35.72
CA ALA A 38 -6.39 14.03 -34.26
C ALA A 38 -5.53 12.84 -33.79
N LYS A 39 -5.60 11.69 -34.49
CA LYS A 39 -4.75 10.53 -34.19
C LYS A 39 -3.28 10.70 -34.51
N GLN A 40 -2.92 11.68 -35.34
CA GLN A 40 -1.53 11.98 -35.67
C GLN A 40 -0.99 13.04 -34.71
N MET A 41 -1.68 14.19 -34.60
CA MET A 41 -1.18 15.34 -33.85
C MET A 41 -1.33 15.26 -32.33
N LEU A 42 -2.41 14.69 -31.80
CA LEU A 42 -2.63 14.68 -30.34
C LEU A 42 -1.60 13.83 -29.59
N PRO A 43 -1.18 12.65 -30.09
CA PRO A 43 -0.05 11.92 -29.50
C PRO A 43 1.26 12.72 -29.48
N ASP A 44 1.56 13.49 -30.53
CA ASP A 44 2.77 14.31 -30.58
C ASP A 44 2.78 15.37 -29.45
N ILE A 45 1.62 15.97 -29.15
CA ILE A 45 1.44 16.87 -28.00
C ILE A 45 1.67 16.11 -26.69
N CYS A 46 1.20 14.88 -26.57
CA CYS A 46 1.41 14.07 -25.37
C CYS A 46 2.89 13.73 -25.15
N THR A 47 3.69 13.55 -26.20
CA THR A 47 5.12 13.19 -26.12
C THR A 47 6.06 14.40 -26.11
N ILE A 48 5.53 15.62 -26.09
CA ILE A 48 6.33 16.84 -26.19
C ILE A 48 7.33 16.93 -25.02
N GLY A 49 8.58 17.27 -25.33
CA GLY A 49 9.66 17.39 -24.35
C GLY A 49 10.27 16.08 -23.86
N GLU A 50 9.82 14.91 -24.33
CA GLU A 50 10.46 13.63 -24.00
C GLU A 50 11.87 13.52 -24.63
N LYS A 51 12.09 14.26 -25.72
CA LYS A 51 13.38 14.41 -26.39
C LYS A 51 13.79 15.89 -26.41
N PRO A 52 14.66 16.32 -25.49
CA PRO A 52 15.08 17.72 -25.40
C PRO A 52 15.75 18.26 -26.68
N GLU A 53 16.39 17.39 -27.47
CA GLU A 53 17.14 17.77 -28.68
C GLU A 53 16.25 18.30 -29.82
N ILE A 54 15.01 17.81 -29.92
CA ILE A 54 14.06 18.16 -31.00
C ILE A 54 12.95 19.10 -30.51
N LEU A 55 13.04 19.57 -29.26
CA LEU A 55 11.97 20.33 -28.62
C LEU A 55 11.61 21.60 -29.40
N ASP A 56 12.62 22.30 -29.91
CA ASP A 56 12.44 23.53 -30.69
C ASP A 56 11.64 23.25 -31.98
N GLU A 57 12.03 22.20 -32.72
CA GLU A 57 11.34 21.78 -33.96
C GLU A 57 9.92 21.29 -33.69
N ASP A 58 9.73 20.51 -32.62
CA ASP A 58 8.41 20.00 -32.21
C ASP A 58 7.46 21.16 -31.86
N ILE A 59 7.93 22.17 -31.11
CA ILE A 59 7.11 23.34 -30.75
C ILE A 59 6.67 24.10 -32.01
N ASP A 60 7.59 24.33 -32.95
CA ASP A 60 7.27 25.03 -34.20
C ASP A 60 6.27 24.25 -35.06
N LEU A 61 6.52 22.96 -35.31
CA LEU A 61 5.65 22.13 -36.14
C LEU A 61 4.25 21.93 -35.53
N ILE A 62 4.18 21.66 -34.23
CA ILE A 62 2.90 21.45 -33.53
C ILE A 62 2.11 22.75 -33.47
N SER A 63 2.75 23.88 -33.17
CA SER A 63 2.05 25.18 -33.09
C SER A 63 1.47 25.61 -34.43
N GLU A 64 2.23 25.47 -35.53
CA GLU A 64 1.75 25.73 -36.88
C GLU A 64 0.59 24.81 -37.26
N GLY A 65 0.73 23.51 -36.97
CA GLY A 65 -0.31 22.52 -37.23
C GLY A 65 -1.61 22.79 -36.45
N ILE A 66 -1.50 23.28 -35.21
CA ILE A 66 -2.67 23.68 -34.41
C ILE A 66 -3.38 24.85 -35.09
N VAL A 67 -2.67 25.93 -35.40
CA VAL A 67 -3.27 27.16 -35.98
C VAL A 67 -3.93 26.86 -37.33
N GLN A 68 -3.27 26.10 -38.21
CA GLN A 68 -3.79 25.77 -39.54
C GLN A 68 -5.11 24.98 -39.50
N ASN A 69 -5.28 24.10 -38.51
CA ASN A 69 -6.40 23.17 -38.46
C ASN A 69 -7.48 23.55 -37.43
N PHE A 70 -7.24 24.55 -36.57
CA PHE A 70 -8.11 24.88 -35.44
C PHE A 70 -9.52 25.31 -35.84
N GLU A 71 -9.64 26.17 -36.87
CA GLU A 71 -10.94 26.63 -37.37
C GLU A 71 -11.58 25.65 -38.36
N VAL A 72 -10.77 24.81 -39.01
CA VAL A 72 -11.20 23.92 -40.10
C VAL A 72 -11.84 22.65 -39.56
N GLU A 73 -11.28 22.05 -38.51
CA GLU A 73 -11.67 20.72 -38.03
C GLU A 73 -12.22 20.77 -36.59
N GLU A 74 -13.55 20.79 -36.44
CA GLU A 74 -14.22 20.87 -35.14
C GLU A 74 -13.91 19.68 -34.22
N TYR A 75 -13.78 18.48 -34.78
CA TYR A 75 -13.43 17.28 -34.02
C TYR A 75 -12.02 17.42 -33.42
N PHE A 76 -11.06 17.90 -34.21
CA PHE A 76 -9.70 18.15 -33.73
C PHE A 76 -9.71 19.22 -32.64
N ARG A 77 -10.37 20.36 -32.87
CA ARG A 77 -10.48 21.46 -31.89
C ARG A 77 -11.03 20.99 -30.54
N SER A 78 -12.08 20.17 -30.55
CA SER A 78 -12.72 19.68 -29.33
C SER A 78 -11.81 18.73 -28.55
N ASN A 79 -11.12 17.82 -29.24
CA ASN A 79 -10.20 16.88 -28.59
C ASN A 79 -8.89 17.54 -28.16
N LEU A 80 -8.37 18.50 -28.93
CA LEU A 80 -7.19 19.30 -28.56
C LEU A 80 -7.39 19.98 -27.20
N LYS A 81 -8.55 20.63 -27.01
CA LYS A 81 -8.92 21.26 -25.74
C LYS A 81 -8.89 20.27 -24.57
N LEU A 82 -9.48 19.09 -24.75
CA LEU A 82 -9.50 18.04 -23.72
C LEU A 82 -8.11 17.50 -23.42
N VAL A 83 -7.29 17.24 -24.45
CA VAL A 83 -5.92 16.74 -24.29
C VAL A 83 -5.02 17.75 -23.58
N LEU A 84 -5.12 19.04 -23.93
CA LEU A 84 -4.36 20.08 -23.24
C LEU A 84 -4.70 20.14 -21.75
N TRP A 85 -5.99 20.11 -21.40
CA TRP A 85 -6.41 20.08 -20.00
C TRP A 85 -5.93 18.80 -19.29
N ALA A 86 -6.06 17.64 -19.93
CA ALA A 86 -5.62 16.36 -19.39
C ALA A 86 -4.12 16.37 -19.09
N ILE A 87 -3.26 16.81 -20.02
CA ILE A 87 -1.80 16.87 -19.81
C ILE A 87 -1.46 17.82 -18.65
N ILE A 88 -2.12 18.99 -18.58
CA ILE A 88 -1.92 19.95 -17.49
C ILE A 88 -2.26 19.35 -16.12
N THR A 89 -3.30 18.51 -16.03
CA THR A 89 -3.74 17.91 -14.77
C THR A 89 -3.14 16.54 -14.44
N GLU A 90 -2.69 15.77 -15.43
CA GLU A 90 -2.22 14.39 -15.24
C GLU A 90 -0.70 14.27 -15.33
N GLN A 91 -0.03 15.19 -16.04
CA GLN A 91 1.42 15.18 -16.28
C GLN A 91 2.04 16.55 -15.95
N PRO A 92 2.04 16.96 -14.67
CA PRO A 92 2.45 18.30 -14.25
C PRO A 92 3.89 18.68 -14.62
N HIS A 93 4.80 17.72 -14.75
CA HIS A 93 6.18 17.96 -15.21
C HIS A 93 6.25 18.53 -16.64
N LYS A 94 5.22 18.31 -17.47
CA LYS A 94 5.15 18.83 -18.85
C LYS A 94 4.57 20.24 -18.95
N GLN A 95 4.06 20.82 -17.85
CA GLN A 95 3.41 22.13 -17.85
C GLN A 95 4.27 23.25 -18.46
N PRO A 96 5.59 23.38 -18.17
CA PRO A 96 6.43 24.40 -18.81
C PRO A 96 6.42 24.29 -20.34
N THR A 97 6.59 23.09 -20.87
CA THR A 97 6.62 22.86 -22.31
C THR A 97 5.27 23.17 -22.97
N ILE A 98 4.16 22.77 -22.34
CA ILE A 98 2.81 23.08 -22.85
C ILE A 98 2.52 24.58 -22.78
N ALA A 99 3.02 25.28 -21.76
CA ALA A 99 2.88 26.73 -21.66
C ALA A 99 3.64 27.44 -22.79
N ILE A 100 4.86 27.00 -23.13
CA ILE A 100 5.62 27.51 -24.29
C ILE A 100 4.87 27.26 -25.59
N LEU A 101 4.34 26.05 -25.79
CA LEU A 101 3.54 25.71 -26.97
C LEU A 101 2.33 26.64 -27.10
N LEU A 102 1.61 26.88 -26.00
CA LEU A 102 0.44 27.77 -25.99
C LEU A 102 0.82 29.23 -26.27
N MET A 103 1.94 29.71 -25.72
CA MET A 103 2.47 31.04 -26.01
C MET A 103 2.86 31.19 -27.47
N LYS A 104 3.47 30.15 -28.08
CA LYS A 104 3.80 30.13 -29.50
C LYS A 104 2.54 30.19 -30.37
N VAL A 105 1.54 29.37 -30.08
CA VAL A 105 0.22 29.41 -30.76
C VAL A 105 -0.41 30.80 -30.65
N TYR A 106 -0.34 31.43 -29.47
CA TYR A 106 -0.85 32.78 -29.26
C TYR A 106 -0.12 33.84 -30.11
N SER A 107 1.20 33.68 -30.28
CA SER A 107 2.01 34.58 -31.13
C SER A 107 1.69 34.46 -32.62
N LEU A 108 1.35 33.25 -33.08
CA LEU A 108 0.98 32.98 -34.48
C LEU A 108 -0.47 33.43 -34.77
N ASP A 109 -1.40 33.12 -33.86
CA ASP A 109 -2.79 33.54 -33.95
C ASP A 109 -3.37 33.80 -32.54
N ALA A 110 -3.51 35.08 -32.21
CA ALA A 110 -4.05 35.52 -30.93
C ALA A 110 -5.50 35.09 -30.69
N ALA A 111 -6.33 34.91 -31.73
CA ALA A 111 -7.71 34.49 -31.57
C ALA A 111 -7.80 33.02 -31.16
N VAL A 112 -6.99 32.16 -31.79
CA VAL A 112 -6.87 30.73 -31.43
C VAL A 112 -6.31 30.60 -30.01
N GLY A 113 -5.20 31.29 -29.72
CA GLY A 113 -4.58 31.29 -28.40
C GLY A 113 -5.54 31.75 -27.29
N LYS A 114 -6.27 32.86 -27.51
CA LYS A 114 -7.27 33.36 -26.55
C LYS A 114 -8.41 32.36 -26.34
N THR A 115 -8.86 31.67 -27.40
CA THR A 115 -9.91 30.64 -27.27
C THR A 115 -9.45 29.46 -26.42
N LEU A 116 -8.19 29.04 -26.55
CA LEU A 116 -7.59 27.98 -25.75
C LEU A 116 -7.43 28.40 -24.29
N VAL A 117 -6.86 29.58 -24.04
CA VAL A 117 -6.68 30.13 -22.67
C VAL A 117 -8.03 30.24 -21.95
N ASN A 118 -9.07 30.76 -22.61
CA ASN A 118 -10.41 30.88 -22.02
C ASN A 118 -11.03 29.52 -21.72
N PHE A 119 -10.83 28.51 -22.58
CA PHE A 119 -11.28 27.16 -22.31
C PHE A 119 -10.59 26.58 -21.07
N LEU A 120 -9.27 26.73 -20.95
CA LEU A 120 -8.51 26.27 -19.79
C LEU A 120 -8.93 27.01 -18.52
N HIS A 121 -9.19 28.32 -18.61
CA HIS A 121 -9.68 29.12 -17.48
C HIS A 121 -11.08 28.67 -17.06
N GLN A 122 -11.96 28.33 -18.02
CA GLN A 122 -13.27 27.75 -17.72
C GLN A 122 -13.15 26.40 -17.03
N GLN A 123 -12.26 25.50 -17.49
CA GLN A 123 -12.03 24.20 -16.82
C GLN A 123 -11.46 24.37 -15.40
N PHE A 124 -10.62 25.38 -15.21
CA PHE A 124 -10.10 25.75 -13.90
C PHE A 124 -11.22 26.24 -12.97
N GLN A 125 -12.09 27.14 -13.44
CA GLN A 125 -13.27 27.59 -12.70
C GLN A 125 -14.25 26.43 -12.42
N ASP A 126 -14.49 25.55 -13.39
CA ASP A 126 -15.34 24.37 -13.22
C ASP A 126 -14.81 23.43 -12.14
N SER A 127 -13.48 23.29 -12.04
CA SER A 127 -12.84 22.50 -10.98
C SER A 127 -13.12 23.09 -9.60
N ILE A 128 -13.04 24.42 -9.46
CA ILE A 128 -13.36 25.12 -8.21
C ILE A 128 -14.86 25.04 -7.89
N ASN A 129 -15.74 25.24 -8.86
CA ASN A 129 -17.20 25.17 -8.67
C ASN A 129 -17.63 23.77 -8.18
N LYS A 130 -16.98 22.72 -8.68
CA LYS A 130 -17.26 21.34 -8.28
C LYS A 130 -16.85 21.02 -6.84
N THR A 131 -15.99 21.83 -6.21
CA THR A 131 -15.65 21.68 -4.78
C THR A 131 -16.87 21.92 -3.86
N VAL A 132 -17.88 22.66 -4.35
CA VAL A 132 -19.09 23.05 -3.62
C VAL A 132 -20.30 22.18 -3.99
N SER A 133 -20.34 21.66 -5.22
CA SER A 133 -21.49 20.86 -5.68
C SER A 133 -21.62 19.59 -4.86
N ASN A 134 -22.79 19.40 -4.22
CA ASN A 134 -23.15 18.19 -3.48
C ASN A 134 -23.51 17.01 -4.40
N ASP A 135 -23.16 17.04 -5.69
CA ASP A 135 -23.47 15.98 -6.65
C ASP A 135 -22.51 14.80 -6.45
N THR A 136 -22.62 14.18 -5.27
CA THR A 136 -22.01 12.90 -4.90
C THR A 136 -22.74 11.69 -5.52
N GLU A 137 -23.81 11.93 -6.28
CA GLU A 137 -24.56 10.87 -6.98
C GLU A 137 -23.84 10.33 -8.23
N VAL A 138 -22.86 11.07 -8.78
CA VAL A 138 -21.99 10.53 -9.82
C VAL A 138 -20.82 9.82 -9.14
N ALA A 139 -20.82 8.50 -9.21
CA ALA A 139 -19.67 7.69 -8.81
C ALA A 139 -18.42 8.23 -9.50
N GLN A 140 -17.54 8.89 -8.74
CA GLN A 140 -16.29 9.38 -9.28
C GLN A 140 -15.42 8.17 -9.67
N PRO A 141 -14.72 8.22 -10.81
CA PRO A 141 -13.80 7.16 -11.20
C PRO A 141 -12.70 7.01 -10.13
N SER A 142 -12.12 5.82 -10.01
CA SER A 142 -11.05 5.53 -9.03
C SER A 142 -9.84 6.48 -9.17
N GLU A 143 -9.59 6.97 -10.38
CA GLU A 143 -8.52 7.89 -10.79
C GLU A 143 -8.70 9.33 -10.30
N TYR A 144 -9.81 9.64 -9.62
CA TYR A 144 -10.13 11.00 -9.23
C TYR A 144 -9.17 11.49 -8.12
N THR A 145 -8.24 12.40 -8.49
CA THR A 145 -7.23 12.94 -7.58
C THR A 145 -7.73 14.03 -6.63
N GLY A 146 -8.86 14.66 -6.97
CA GLY A 146 -9.44 15.76 -6.18
C GLY A 146 -9.57 17.07 -6.95
N PHE A 147 -10.61 17.85 -6.65
CA PHE A 147 -10.89 19.12 -7.30
C PHE A 147 -9.89 20.22 -6.89
N TRP A 148 -9.40 20.20 -5.65
CA TRP A 148 -8.37 21.14 -5.19
C TRP A 148 -7.01 20.79 -5.78
N ASN A 149 -6.74 19.51 -6.04
CA ASN A 149 -5.56 19.11 -6.80
C ASN A 149 -5.60 19.64 -8.24
N LYS A 150 -6.75 19.53 -8.92
CA LYS A 150 -6.93 20.12 -10.26
C LYS A 150 -6.82 21.65 -10.22
N ALA A 151 -7.32 22.30 -9.17
CA ALA A 151 -7.15 23.73 -8.97
C ALA A 151 -5.67 24.12 -8.76
N LYS A 152 -4.91 23.35 -7.96
CA LYS A 152 -3.46 23.53 -7.80
C LYS A 152 -2.74 23.48 -9.15
N LEU A 153 -3.04 22.46 -9.95
CA LEU A 153 -2.40 22.26 -11.25
C LEU A 153 -2.78 23.33 -12.28
N GLY A 154 -4.04 23.79 -12.26
CA GLY A 154 -4.49 24.95 -13.02
C GLY A 154 -3.75 26.22 -12.62
N LEU A 155 -3.69 26.54 -11.32
CA LEU A 155 -2.95 27.68 -10.80
C LEU A 155 -1.49 27.64 -11.24
N ARG A 156 -0.82 26.49 -11.05
CA ARG A 156 0.58 26.28 -11.45
C ARG A 156 0.79 26.54 -12.94
N PHE A 157 -0.12 26.08 -13.79
CA PHE A 157 -0.06 26.31 -15.23
C PHE A 157 -0.27 27.78 -15.61
N PHE A 158 -1.25 28.47 -15.01
CA PHE A 158 -1.48 29.90 -15.28
C PHE A 158 -0.31 30.77 -14.82
N SER A 159 0.41 30.38 -13.78
CA SER A 159 1.64 31.06 -13.35
C SER A 159 2.74 31.05 -14.40
N LEU A 160 2.74 30.05 -15.29
CA LEU A 160 3.67 29.97 -16.42
C LEU A 160 3.24 30.86 -17.59
N LEU A 161 2.00 31.36 -17.61
CA LEU A 161 1.48 32.22 -18.68
C LEU A 161 1.65 33.72 -18.38
N THR A 162 2.44 34.07 -17.36
CA THR A 162 2.79 35.46 -17.03
C THR A 162 3.34 36.29 -18.20
N PRO A 163 4.01 35.75 -19.24
CA PRO A 163 4.44 36.56 -20.37
C PRO A 163 3.30 37.03 -21.29
N ILE A 164 2.14 36.34 -21.29
CA ILE A 164 1.01 36.64 -22.19
C ILE A 164 -0.23 37.20 -21.46
N ILE A 165 -0.38 36.90 -20.16
CA ILE A 165 -1.49 37.36 -19.30
C ILE A 165 -0.98 38.44 -18.34
N SER A 166 -1.84 39.39 -17.96
CA SER A 166 -1.51 40.45 -17.01
C SER A 166 -1.00 39.90 -15.66
N GLU A 167 0.13 40.44 -15.18
CA GLU A 167 0.69 40.08 -13.87
C GLU A 167 -0.33 40.30 -12.73
N ASP A 168 -1.11 41.39 -12.79
CA ASP A 168 -2.07 41.73 -11.74
C ASP A 168 -3.23 40.73 -11.68
N ASP A 169 -3.67 40.21 -12.82
CA ASP A 169 -4.74 39.22 -12.88
C ASP A 169 -4.27 37.87 -12.32
N ILE A 170 -3.03 37.45 -12.61
CA ILE A 170 -2.46 36.22 -12.04
C ILE A 170 -2.26 36.38 -10.53
N LEU A 171 -1.73 37.51 -10.07
CA LEU A 171 -1.56 37.78 -8.64
C LEU A 171 -2.91 37.86 -7.89
N SER A 172 -3.98 38.28 -8.58
CA SER A 172 -5.33 38.23 -8.02
C SER A 172 -5.79 36.79 -7.70
N LEU A 173 -5.35 35.80 -8.48
CA LEU A 173 -5.63 34.39 -8.20
C LEU A 173 -4.94 33.96 -6.90
N TYR A 174 -3.65 34.28 -6.76
CA TYR A 174 -2.88 33.94 -5.55
C TYR A 174 -3.46 34.59 -4.29
N THR A 175 -3.78 35.88 -4.35
CA THR A 175 -4.42 36.58 -3.23
C THR A 175 -5.76 35.93 -2.86
N GLY A 176 -6.59 35.57 -3.84
CA GLY A 176 -7.85 34.85 -3.59
C GLY A 176 -7.68 33.50 -2.91
N PHE A 177 -6.72 32.67 -3.34
CA PHE A 177 -6.44 31.39 -2.66
C PHE A 177 -5.88 31.57 -1.24
N PHE A 178 -4.98 32.53 -1.04
CA PHE A 178 -4.43 32.82 0.29
C PHE A 178 -5.47 33.41 1.25
N ASP A 179 -6.34 34.28 0.76
CA ASP A 179 -7.44 34.84 1.54
C ASP A 179 -8.42 33.73 1.95
N LEU A 180 -8.74 32.81 1.03
CA LEU A 180 -9.57 31.65 1.33
C LEU A 180 -8.91 30.74 2.38
N ALA A 181 -7.61 30.43 2.22
CA ALA A 181 -6.87 29.61 3.17
C ALA A 181 -6.83 30.25 4.57
N THR A 182 -6.56 31.56 4.64
CA THR A 182 -6.55 32.32 5.89
C THR A 182 -7.93 32.38 6.54
N GLN A 183 -8.98 32.63 5.76
CA GLN A 183 -10.35 32.64 6.25
C GLN A 183 -10.74 31.27 6.83
N LEU A 184 -10.44 30.18 6.11
CA LEU A 184 -10.69 28.82 6.59
C LEU A 184 -9.88 28.52 7.87
N ASN A 185 -8.61 28.90 7.92
CA ASN A 185 -7.77 28.71 9.10
C ASN A 185 -8.34 29.45 10.34
N ASN A 186 -8.88 30.65 10.13
CA ASN A 186 -9.50 31.45 11.20
C ASN A 186 -10.86 30.90 11.68
N THR A 187 -11.52 30.01 10.93
CA THR A 187 -12.78 29.38 11.39
C THR A 187 -12.54 28.40 12.54
N GLY A 188 -11.38 27.74 12.57
CA GLY A 188 -10.98 26.84 13.66
C GLY A 188 -9.99 27.53 14.57
N SER A 189 -10.46 28.26 15.59
CA SER A 189 -9.62 29.14 16.42
C SER A 189 -8.37 28.47 17.04
N GLU A 190 -8.39 27.15 17.25
CA GLU A 190 -7.26 26.35 17.78
C GLU A 190 -7.16 24.93 17.20
N LYS A 191 -8.01 24.55 16.23
CA LYS A 191 -8.01 23.20 15.64
C LYS A 191 -7.61 23.22 14.16
N ARG A 192 -6.71 22.30 13.78
CA ARG A 192 -6.25 22.11 12.42
C ARG A 192 -7.43 22.01 11.46
N VAL A 193 -7.34 22.75 10.35
CA VAL A 193 -8.29 22.68 9.24
C VAL A 193 -7.59 22.06 8.03
N PRO A 194 -7.88 20.79 7.67
CA PRO A 194 -7.24 20.06 6.58
C PRO A 194 -7.23 20.81 5.25
N LEU A 195 -8.40 21.36 4.86
CA LEU A 195 -8.56 22.08 3.61
C LEU A 195 -7.74 23.39 3.56
N ALA A 196 -7.63 24.10 4.69
CA ALA A 196 -6.87 25.34 4.77
C ALA A 196 -5.37 25.08 4.53
N GLU A 197 -4.83 24.02 5.14
CA GLU A 197 -3.44 23.60 4.94
C GLU A 197 -3.17 23.14 3.51
N LEU A 198 -4.08 22.36 2.92
CA LEU A 198 -4.01 21.92 1.52
C LEU A 198 -3.88 23.12 0.57
N ILE A 199 -4.80 24.09 0.68
CA ILE A 199 -4.79 25.28 -0.19
C ILE A 199 -3.52 26.10 0.06
N TYR A 200 -3.14 26.30 1.32
CA TYR A 200 -1.94 27.05 1.69
C TYR A 200 -0.67 26.43 1.08
N PHE A 201 -0.46 25.13 1.27
CA PHE A 201 0.71 24.42 0.73
C PHE A 201 0.74 24.45 -0.80
N ASN A 202 -0.39 24.11 -1.44
CA ASN A 202 -0.51 24.06 -2.90
C ASN A 202 -0.22 25.42 -3.55
N THR A 203 -0.75 26.49 -2.95
CA THR A 203 -0.57 27.86 -3.45
C THR A 203 0.88 28.30 -3.31
N LEU A 204 1.53 28.04 -2.15
CA LEU A 204 2.94 28.36 -1.95
C LEU A 204 3.86 27.60 -2.89
N LEU A 205 3.61 26.31 -3.10
CA LEU A 205 4.41 25.46 -4.00
C LEU A 205 4.34 25.94 -5.46
N ALA A 206 3.24 26.59 -5.86
CA ALA A 206 3.10 27.18 -7.19
C ALA A 206 3.83 28.54 -7.35
N VAL A 207 4.18 29.24 -6.27
CA VAL A 207 4.75 30.61 -6.36
C VAL A 207 6.02 30.69 -7.22
N PRO A 208 7.02 29.79 -7.09
CA PRO A 208 8.23 29.89 -7.90
C PRO A 208 7.99 29.76 -9.41
N GLN A 209 6.89 29.14 -9.84
CA GLN A 209 6.57 29.01 -11.27
C GLN A 209 6.29 30.35 -11.95
N LEU A 210 5.89 31.38 -11.20
CA LEU A 210 5.68 32.74 -11.72
C LEU A 210 6.92 33.34 -12.39
N PHE A 211 8.11 32.88 -11.98
CA PHE A 211 9.38 33.44 -12.40
C PHE A 211 10.10 32.58 -13.46
N LEU A 212 9.57 31.42 -13.82
CA LEU A 212 10.27 30.47 -14.71
C LEU A 212 10.60 31.08 -16.09
N PHE A 213 9.67 31.80 -16.68
CA PHE A 213 9.82 32.43 -18.00
C PHE A 213 10.14 33.93 -17.95
N ASN A 214 10.31 34.49 -16.74
CA ASN A 214 10.65 35.89 -16.52
C ASN A 214 12.01 36.01 -15.81
N PRO A 215 13.14 35.71 -16.50
CA PRO A 215 14.42 35.50 -15.84
C PRO A 215 15.11 36.79 -15.35
N VAL A 216 14.73 37.98 -15.85
CA VAL A 216 15.28 39.27 -15.40
C VAL A 216 14.21 40.37 -15.54
N SER A 217 13.95 41.10 -14.44
CA SER A 217 13.23 42.39 -14.38
C SER A 217 11.71 42.42 -14.65
N SER A 218 10.95 41.95 -13.67
CA SER A 218 9.95 42.84 -13.07
C SER A 218 10.27 42.95 -11.58
N SER A 219 11.13 43.92 -11.21
CA SER A 219 11.32 44.31 -9.80
C SER A 219 9.97 44.58 -9.13
N THR A 220 8.98 44.98 -9.92
CA THR A 220 7.57 45.09 -9.60
C THR A 220 6.92 43.75 -9.24
N LEU A 221 7.04 42.69 -10.04
CA LEU A 221 6.44 41.37 -9.72
C LEU A 221 7.08 40.77 -8.48
N TYR A 222 8.41 40.78 -8.40
CA TYR A 222 9.12 40.25 -7.25
C TYR A 222 8.73 40.97 -5.96
N SER A 223 8.67 42.32 -5.97
CA SER A 223 8.22 43.09 -4.80
C SER A 223 6.74 42.85 -4.46
N LYS A 224 5.85 42.73 -5.45
CA LYS A 224 4.43 42.36 -5.22
C LYS A 224 4.31 40.97 -4.58
N VAL A 225 5.03 39.98 -5.08
CA VAL A 225 5.04 38.61 -4.53
C VAL A 225 5.61 38.60 -3.11
N GLN A 226 6.70 39.32 -2.84
CA GLN A 226 7.24 39.46 -1.47
C GLN A 226 6.23 40.11 -0.51
N ASN A 227 5.46 41.10 -0.96
CA ASN A 227 4.40 41.71 -0.16
C ASN A 227 3.27 40.71 0.14
N ILE A 228 2.88 39.89 -0.84
CA ILE A 228 1.89 38.82 -0.63
C ILE A 228 2.42 37.80 0.38
N LEU A 229 3.65 37.29 0.20
CA LEU A 229 4.25 36.29 1.09
C LEU A 229 4.38 36.79 2.53
N SER A 230 4.79 38.05 2.73
CA SER A 230 4.88 38.65 4.07
C SER A 230 3.51 38.86 4.72
N THR A 231 2.48 39.18 3.94
CA THR A 231 1.08 39.26 4.41
C THR A 231 0.57 37.88 4.84
N VAL A 232 0.86 36.85 4.04
CA VAL A 232 0.46 35.46 4.32
C VAL A 232 1.17 34.91 5.55
N GLU A 233 2.47 35.18 5.70
CA GLU A 233 3.25 34.74 6.88
C GLU A 233 2.71 35.32 8.19
N GLN A 234 2.16 36.54 8.15
CA GLN A 234 1.54 37.18 9.32
C GLN A 234 0.12 36.68 9.60
N SER A 235 -0.64 36.39 8.54
CA SER A 235 -2.08 36.07 8.63
C SER A 235 -2.38 34.58 8.79
N PHE A 236 -1.57 33.70 8.18
CA PHE A 236 -1.74 32.26 8.24
C PHE A 236 -0.78 31.64 9.24
N LYS A 237 -1.31 31.14 10.36
CA LYS A 237 -0.55 30.35 11.34
C LYS A 237 -0.81 28.87 11.13
N VAL A 238 0.23 28.11 10.79
CA VAL A 238 0.14 26.64 10.70
C VAL A 238 -0.12 26.10 12.10
N GLN A 239 -1.25 25.40 12.27
CA GLN A 239 -1.63 24.85 13.56
C GLN A 239 -0.88 23.54 13.80
N VAL A 240 -0.02 23.53 14.82
CA VAL A 240 0.80 22.36 15.12
C VAL A 240 -0.02 21.39 15.94
N THR A 241 -0.50 20.32 15.30
CA THR A 241 -1.00 19.15 16.00
C THR A 241 0.16 18.22 16.33
N GLU A 242 0.24 17.75 17.58
CA GLU A 242 1.16 16.67 17.92
C GLU A 242 0.87 15.47 17.01
N PRO A 243 1.93 14.82 16.47
CA PRO A 243 1.74 13.63 15.65
C PRO A 243 1.06 12.54 16.49
N LEU A 244 -0.06 12.02 16.00
CA LEU A 244 -0.75 10.90 16.62
C LEU A 244 0.20 9.69 16.65
N ASP A 245 0.36 9.08 17.80
CA ASP A 245 1.18 7.88 17.92
C ASP A 245 0.59 6.71 17.12
N LEU A 246 -0.74 6.68 16.96
CA LEU A 246 -1.42 5.79 16.02
C LEU A 246 -0.85 5.89 14.59
N ASN A 247 -0.46 7.07 14.12
CA ASN A 247 0.02 7.28 12.75
C ASN A 247 1.55 7.11 12.60
N ASN A 248 2.25 6.72 13.66
CA ASN A 248 3.69 6.47 13.58
C ASN A 248 4.01 5.12 12.93
N GLU A 249 4.93 5.14 11.94
CA GLU A 249 5.44 3.96 11.23
C GLU A 249 6.31 3.09 12.12
N PHE A 250 6.98 3.70 13.10
CA PHE A 250 7.84 3.04 14.08
C PHE A 250 7.28 3.21 15.49
N ASN A 251 7.36 2.14 16.28
CA ASN A 251 6.85 2.06 17.64
C ASN A 251 7.88 2.51 18.67
N ASN A 252 7.42 2.72 19.91
CA ASN A 252 8.24 2.92 21.11
C ASN A 252 9.15 4.15 21.08
N GLY A 253 8.82 5.19 20.30
CA GLY A 253 9.63 6.41 20.20
C GLY A 253 10.97 6.23 19.48
N ASN A 254 11.23 5.04 18.92
CA ASN A 254 12.42 4.73 18.13
C ASN A 254 12.26 5.27 16.70
N GLN A 255 12.04 6.58 16.56
CA GLN A 255 11.98 7.21 15.25
C GLN A 255 13.34 7.08 14.56
N VAL A 256 13.31 6.44 13.39
CA VAL A 256 14.51 6.20 12.57
C VAL A 256 14.94 7.48 11.83
N TYR A 257 14.02 8.42 11.64
CA TYR A 257 14.24 9.73 11.03
C TYR A 257 13.31 10.80 11.63
N GLU A 258 13.68 12.08 11.46
CA GLU A 258 12.91 13.21 11.95
C GLU A 258 11.65 13.45 11.10
N LYS A 259 10.48 13.47 11.76
CA LYS A 259 9.21 13.80 11.12
C LYS A 259 8.96 15.28 11.10
N VAL A 260 9.09 15.90 9.94
CA VAL A 260 8.84 17.33 9.77
C VAL A 260 7.52 17.54 9.03
N ASN A 261 6.64 18.39 9.57
CA ASN A 261 5.39 18.74 8.90
C ASN A 261 5.68 19.63 7.69
N ILE A 262 5.31 19.18 6.49
CA ILE A 262 5.61 19.88 5.24
C ILE A 262 4.95 21.26 5.15
N ALA A 263 3.81 21.47 5.81
CA ALA A 263 3.12 22.76 5.85
C ALA A 263 3.89 23.81 6.66
N GLN A 264 4.73 23.41 7.61
CA GLN A 264 5.55 24.33 8.39
C GLN A 264 6.81 24.80 7.64
N VAL A 265 7.32 23.96 6.75
CA VAL A 265 8.60 24.20 6.06
C VAL A 265 8.42 24.89 4.72
N ILE A 266 7.30 24.67 4.04
CA ILE A 266 7.08 25.16 2.66
C ILE A 266 7.33 26.67 2.51
N MET A 267 6.94 27.50 3.49
CA MET A 267 7.18 28.96 3.43
C MET A 267 8.69 29.27 3.36
N LYS A 268 9.48 28.66 4.25
CA LYS A 268 10.95 28.83 4.27
C LYS A 268 11.59 28.29 3.00
N ALA A 269 11.12 27.14 2.50
CA ALA A 269 11.61 26.54 1.27
C ALA A 269 11.39 27.45 0.05
N VAL A 270 10.20 28.05 -0.07
CA VAL A 270 9.84 28.99 -1.14
C VAL A 270 10.67 30.27 -1.03
N GLN A 271 10.78 30.86 0.16
CA GLN A 271 11.62 32.04 0.39
C GLN A 271 13.10 31.76 0.04
N GLY A 272 13.60 30.56 0.35
CA GLY A 272 14.96 30.12 0.01
C GLY A 272 15.21 30.04 -1.50
N VAL A 273 14.25 29.52 -2.28
CA VAL A 273 14.36 29.45 -3.75
C VAL A 273 14.25 30.80 -4.43
N LEU A 274 13.44 31.71 -3.86
CA LEU A 274 13.30 33.07 -4.38
C LEU A 274 14.49 33.98 -4.02
N ALA A 275 15.31 33.58 -3.04
CA ALA A 275 16.51 34.31 -2.66
C ALA A 275 17.60 34.25 -3.75
N ASN A 276 18.68 35.03 -3.55
CA ASN A 276 19.88 35.02 -4.41
C ASN A 276 19.58 35.17 -5.91
N ASP A 277 18.70 36.11 -6.27
CA ASP A 277 18.33 36.38 -7.67
C ASP A 277 17.78 35.14 -8.41
N LEU A 278 16.90 34.39 -7.72
CA LEU A 278 16.20 33.22 -8.27
C LEU A 278 17.16 32.09 -8.69
N ALA A 279 18.36 32.02 -8.09
CA ALA A 279 19.36 30.99 -8.39
C ALA A 279 18.78 29.57 -8.26
N GLY A 280 17.96 29.31 -7.24
CA GLY A 280 17.34 27.99 -7.03
C GLY A 280 16.42 27.56 -8.19
N ILE A 281 15.78 28.49 -8.88
CA ILE A 281 14.97 28.19 -10.08
C ILE A 281 15.88 27.90 -11.27
N LYS A 282 16.93 28.71 -11.46
CA LYS A 282 17.94 28.55 -12.52
C LYS A 282 18.73 27.25 -12.38
N ASP A 283 18.81 26.67 -11.18
CA ASP A 283 19.46 25.39 -10.92
C ASP A 283 18.53 24.19 -11.12
N LEU A 284 17.22 24.38 -10.97
CA LEU A 284 16.23 23.32 -11.09
C LEU A 284 15.75 23.12 -12.54
N TYR A 285 15.46 24.21 -13.25
CA TYR A 285 14.85 24.16 -14.58
C TYR A 285 15.85 24.44 -15.72
N PRO A 286 15.59 23.92 -16.93
CA PRO A 286 16.32 24.32 -18.14
C PRO A 286 16.13 25.82 -18.42
N ASP A 287 17.10 26.43 -19.09
CA ASP A 287 16.93 27.78 -19.62
C ASP A 287 16.07 27.74 -20.88
N TYR A 288 14.85 28.26 -20.77
CA TYR A 288 13.89 28.34 -21.88
C TYR A 288 13.96 29.68 -22.65
N SER A 289 14.92 30.55 -22.33
CA SER A 289 14.98 31.90 -22.89
C SER A 289 15.10 31.95 -24.42
N HIS A 290 15.72 30.94 -25.05
CA HIS A 290 15.83 30.87 -26.51
C HIS A 290 14.49 30.58 -27.19
N LEU A 291 13.67 29.72 -26.57
CA LEU A 291 12.33 29.38 -27.06
C LEU A 291 11.37 30.56 -26.97
N LEU A 292 11.58 31.51 -26.06
CA LEU A 292 10.69 32.65 -25.85
C LEU A 292 11.02 33.87 -26.74
N THR A 293 11.98 33.74 -27.65
CA THR A 293 12.41 34.86 -28.51
C THR A 293 11.28 35.46 -29.36
N PHE A 294 10.32 34.64 -29.80
CA PHE A 294 9.15 35.10 -30.56
C PHE A 294 8.25 36.10 -29.80
N LEU A 295 8.33 36.13 -28.47
CA LEU A 295 7.57 37.09 -27.66
C LEU A 295 8.17 38.50 -27.70
N LYS A 296 9.44 38.66 -28.11
CA LYS A 296 10.11 39.96 -28.25
C LYS A 296 9.73 40.68 -29.54
N ASP A 297 9.39 39.93 -30.58
CA ASP A 297 9.05 40.44 -31.91
C ASP A 297 7.57 40.82 -32.05
N THR A 298 6.74 40.29 -31.17
CA THR A 298 5.33 40.68 -31.07
C THR A 298 5.25 41.92 -30.18
N ASN A 299 4.68 43.03 -30.68
CA ASN A 299 4.32 44.20 -29.86
C ASN A 299 3.16 43.81 -28.92
N THR A 300 3.43 42.93 -27.94
CA THR A 300 2.55 42.51 -26.84
C THR A 300 2.47 43.61 -25.77
N GLU A 301 2.29 44.87 -26.18
CA GLU A 301 2.06 46.00 -25.26
C GLU A 301 0.70 45.93 -24.54
N GLN A 302 -0.10 44.89 -24.77
CA GLN A 302 -1.32 44.63 -24.03
C GLN A 302 -1.39 43.15 -23.65
N SER A 303 -0.75 42.81 -22.53
CA SER A 303 -1.13 41.62 -21.78
C SER A 303 -2.63 41.71 -21.49
N GLN A 304 -3.42 40.83 -22.12
CA GLN A 304 -4.87 40.84 -21.92
C GLN A 304 -5.18 40.11 -20.63
N GLY A 305 -6.09 40.69 -19.85
CA GLY A 305 -6.64 40.02 -18.70
C GLY A 305 -7.56 38.87 -19.07
N PHE A 306 -7.92 38.06 -18.08
CA PHE A 306 -8.97 37.07 -18.24
C PHE A 306 -10.27 37.76 -18.66
N ASN A 307 -11.09 37.09 -19.49
CA ASN A 307 -12.40 37.65 -19.88
C ASN A 307 -13.30 37.86 -18.65
N ASP A 308 -13.22 36.95 -17.68
CA ASP A 308 -13.98 36.96 -16.44
C ASP A 308 -13.03 36.68 -15.26
N PRO A 309 -13.21 37.34 -14.10
CA PRO A 309 -12.43 37.04 -12.90
C PRO A 309 -12.78 35.65 -12.35
N LEU A 310 -11.81 34.99 -11.70
CA LEU A 310 -12.04 33.73 -11.01
C LEU A 310 -12.98 33.94 -9.81
N ILE A 311 -14.02 33.13 -9.70
CA ILE A 311 -14.99 33.19 -8.63
C ILE A 311 -14.64 32.13 -7.59
N PHE A 312 -14.31 32.57 -6.39
CA PHE A 312 -14.02 31.69 -5.26
C PHE A 312 -15.30 31.33 -4.48
N PRO A 313 -15.37 30.11 -3.92
CA PRO A 313 -16.48 29.68 -3.09
C PRO A 313 -16.50 30.41 -1.75
N THR A 314 -17.70 30.54 -1.16
CA THR A 314 -17.86 31.13 0.18
C THR A 314 -17.62 30.08 1.26
N ILE A 315 -17.20 30.50 2.46
CA ILE A 315 -16.94 29.59 3.59
C ILE A 315 -18.18 28.73 3.91
N ASP A 316 -19.37 29.35 3.91
CA ASP A 316 -20.63 28.66 4.20
C ASP A 316 -20.92 27.51 3.21
N SER A 317 -20.50 27.70 1.95
CA SER A 317 -20.67 26.67 0.91
C SER A 317 -19.70 25.50 1.07
N LEU A 318 -18.55 25.71 1.73
CA LEU A 318 -17.51 24.71 1.92
C LEU A 318 -17.65 23.91 3.23
N GLN A 319 -18.50 24.32 4.17
CA GLN A 319 -18.58 23.78 5.55
C GLN A 319 -18.60 22.24 5.63
N LYS A 320 -19.25 21.56 4.68
CA LYS A 320 -19.33 20.09 4.64
C LYS A 320 -18.01 19.41 4.27
N ASN A 321 -17.18 20.06 3.45
CA ASN A 321 -15.94 19.50 2.88
C ASN A 321 -14.66 19.98 3.58
N ILE A 322 -14.76 20.88 4.57
CA ILE A 322 -13.62 21.47 5.30
C ILE A 322 -12.67 20.40 5.87
N GLN A 323 -13.22 19.29 6.35
CA GLN A 323 -12.46 18.22 7.03
C GLN A 323 -11.96 17.12 6.09
N LEU A 324 -12.31 17.16 4.79
CA LEU A 324 -11.95 16.11 3.82
C LEU A 324 -12.30 14.70 4.32
N SER A 325 -13.41 14.57 5.05
CA SER A 325 -13.76 13.38 5.82
C SER A 325 -14.33 12.24 4.96
N ASP A 326 -14.89 12.57 3.80
CA ASP A 326 -15.34 11.60 2.81
C ASP A 326 -14.21 11.33 1.81
N GLU A 327 -13.57 10.18 1.95
CA GLU A 327 -12.44 9.76 1.11
C GLU A 327 -12.83 9.55 -0.35
N LYS A 328 -14.08 9.14 -0.62
CA LYS A 328 -14.58 8.95 -1.99
C LYS A 328 -14.89 10.29 -2.66
N ALA A 329 -15.36 11.27 -1.90
CA ALA A 329 -15.67 12.61 -2.41
C ALA A 329 -14.44 13.51 -2.52
N SER A 330 -13.42 13.31 -1.67
CA SER A 330 -12.23 14.15 -1.64
C SER A 330 -11.26 13.84 -2.79
N GLY A 331 -11.14 12.56 -3.19
CA GLY A 331 -10.18 12.12 -4.20
C GLY A 331 -8.83 11.68 -3.61
N SER A 332 -8.03 10.98 -4.41
CA SER A 332 -6.84 10.26 -3.92
C SER A 332 -5.71 11.17 -3.43
N VAL A 333 -5.51 12.34 -4.04
CA VAL A 333 -4.45 13.32 -3.67
C VAL A 333 -4.94 14.31 -2.61
N ASP A 334 -6.13 14.90 -2.80
CA ASP A 334 -6.70 15.82 -1.80
C ASP A 334 -6.98 15.09 -0.47
N GLY A 335 -7.44 13.84 -0.53
CA GLY A 335 -7.63 12.99 0.64
C GLY A 335 -6.34 12.72 1.42
N LEU A 336 -5.15 12.94 0.84
CA LEU A 336 -3.89 12.85 1.57
C LEU A 336 -3.78 13.85 2.72
N TRP A 337 -4.52 14.95 2.63
CA TRP A 337 -4.44 16.09 3.56
C TRP A 337 -5.42 16.01 4.73
N LYS A 338 -6.30 15.00 4.73
CA LYS A 338 -7.18 14.66 5.86
C LYS A 338 -6.38 14.64 7.17
N TYR A 339 -5.20 14.02 7.13
CA TYR A 339 -4.24 14.02 8.24
C TYR A 339 -3.05 14.96 7.94
N PRO A 340 -2.35 15.45 8.98
CA PRO A 340 -1.11 16.19 8.79
C PRO A 340 -0.11 15.39 7.98
N ARG A 341 0.55 16.03 7.01
CA ARG A 341 1.55 15.38 6.15
C ARG A 341 2.95 15.63 6.71
N TYR A 342 3.68 14.54 6.93
CA TYR A 342 5.05 14.57 7.38
C TYR A 342 5.99 14.10 6.27
N THR A 343 7.27 14.46 6.39
CA THR A 343 8.34 13.93 5.55
C THR A 343 8.47 12.42 5.76
N PHE A 344 8.73 11.70 4.67
CA PHE A 344 8.98 10.26 4.65
C PHE A 344 10.41 10.05 4.17
N GLU A 345 11.20 9.27 4.91
CA GLU A 345 12.61 9.03 4.61
C GLU A 345 12.91 7.53 4.61
N LEU A 346 13.42 7.07 3.46
CA LEU A 346 13.85 5.69 3.27
C LEU A 346 15.35 5.62 2.97
N TYR A 347 15.83 6.48 2.09
CA TYR A 347 17.24 6.52 1.70
C TYR A 347 17.99 7.51 2.58
N GLN A 348 18.52 7.01 3.69
CA GLN A 348 19.35 7.79 4.61
C GLN A 348 20.76 7.98 4.06
N THR A 349 21.44 9.03 4.52
CA THR A 349 22.87 9.25 4.24
C THR A 349 23.66 8.04 4.75
N ASN A 350 24.21 7.24 3.83
CA ASN A 350 24.87 5.99 4.19
C ASN A 350 26.20 6.27 4.91
N ALA A 351 26.62 5.39 5.82
CA ALA A 351 27.95 5.44 6.45
C ALA A 351 29.13 5.32 5.44
N ILE A 352 28.86 4.87 4.21
CA ILE A 352 29.87 4.56 3.18
C ILE A 352 30.05 5.74 2.20
N GLY A 353 29.12 6.70 2.15
CA GLY A 353 29.23 7.88 1.29
C GLY A 353 28.55 9.07 1.94
N GLU A 354 29.32 10.09 2.31
CA GLU A 354 28.86 11.35 2.93
C GLU A 354 28.11 12.25 1.91
N PHE A 355 27.11 11.71 1.23
CA PHE A 355 26.24 12.46 0.33
C PHE A 355 24.84 11.84 0.29
N ASP A 356 23.87 12.68 -0.04
CA ASP A 356 22.49 12.25 -0.24
C ASP A 356 22.25 11.80 -1.67
N THR A 357 21.41 10.78 -1.82
CA THR A 357 20.95 10.27 -3.13
C THR A 357 19.57 10.79 -3.50
N VAL A 358 18.88 11.48 -2.60
CA VAL A 358 17.60 12.14 -2.87
C VAL A 358 17.70 13.62 -2.48
N PRO A 359 16.96 14.53 -3.13
CA PRO A 359 16.94 15.93 -2.72
C PRO A 359 16.49 16.05 -1.25
N GLU A 360 17.02 17.05 -0.55
CA GLU A 360 16.61 17.34 0.83
C GLU A 360 15.09 17.53 0.90
N ARG A 361 14.41 16.77 1.77
CA ARG A 361 12.94 16.69 1.81
C ARG A 361 12.26 17.98 2.26
N THR A 362 12.99 18.83 2.96
CA THR A 362 12.61 20.16 3.41
C THR A 362 12.95 21.25 2.39
N SER A 363 13.76 20.94 1.37
CA SER A 363 14.03 21.86 0.27
C SER A 363 12.82 21.96 -0.67
N PHE A 364 12.72 23.09 -1.39
CA PHE A 364 11.69 23.25 -2.41
C PHE A 364 11.76 22.19 -3.50
N ALA A 365 12.96 21.81 -3.94
CA ALA A 365 13.14 20.77 -4.94
C ALA A 365 12.57 19.43 -4.46
N GLY A 366 12.90 19.00 -3.24
CA GLY A 366 12.34 17.79 -2.64
C GLY A 366 10.82 17.81 -2.55
N LEU A 367 10.24 18.90 -2.04
CA LEU A 367 8.78 19.08 -1.94
C LEU A 367 8.10 19.08 -3.32
N LEU A 368 8.69 19.74 -4.31
CA LEU A 368 8.15 19.81 -5.67
C LEU A 368 8.21 18.45 -6.37
N PHE A 369 9.34 17.74 -6.31
CA PHE A 369 9.46 16.43 -6.94
C PHE A 369 8.52 15.40 -6.33
N HIS A 370 8.36 15.40 -5.00
CA HIS A 370 7.39 14.54 -4.32
C HIS A 370 5.95 14.85 -4.79
N ASP A 371 5.57 16.12 -4.86
CA ASP A 371 4.26 16.56 -5.35
C ASP A 371 4.01 16.14 -6.81
N ILE A 372 4.96 16.40 -7.71
CA ILE A 372 4.85 16.03 -9.13
C ILE A 372 4.72 14.51 -9.29
N LEU A 373 5.55 13.72 -8.59
CA LEU A 373 5.51 12.27 -8.68
C LEU A 373 4.20 11.71 -8.13
N VAL A 374 3.73 12.19 -6.98
CA VAL A 374 2.42 11.78 -6.43
C VAL A 374 1.30 12.09 -7.40
N ASP A 375 1.29 13.28 -8.01
CA ASP A 375 0.27 13.66 -9.00
C ASP A 375 0.29 12.74 -10.22
N VAL A 376 1.46 12.43 -10.79
CA VAL A 376 1.57 11.53 -11.95
C VAL A 376 1.12 10.12 -11.60
N ILE A 377 1.58 9.58 -10.47
CA ILE A 377 1.26 8.22 -10.01
C ILE A 377 -0.25 8.07 -9.76
N GLN A 378 -0.88 9.06 -9.11
CA GLN A 378 -2.29 8.99 -8.74
C GLN A 378 -3.22 9.32 -9.90
N SER A 379 -2.86 10.27 -10.77
CA SER A 379 -3.73 10.70 -11.88
C SER A 379 -3.83 9.67 -12.99
N LEU A 380 -2.76 8.89 -13.21
CA LEU A 380 -2.67 7.90 -14.27
C LEU A 380 -2.72 6.46 -13.72
N GLU A 381 -3.37 6.26 -12.56
CA GLU A 381 -3.48 4.95 -11.87
C GLU A 381 -3.99 3.84 -12.82
N PHE A 382 -4.92 4.17 -13.71
CA PHE A 382 -5.49 3.24 -14.66
C PHE A 382 -4.51 2.67 -15.68
N ASN A 383 -3.36 3.32 -15.88
CA ASN A 383 -2.36 2.91 -16.86
C ASN A 383 -0.94 2.94 -16.25
N LYS A 384 -0.62 1.85 -15.56
CA LYS A 384 0.69 1.63 -14.94
C LYS A 384 1.88 1.73 -15.91
N ASP A 385 1.70 1.37 -17.18
CA ASP A 385 2.80 1.35 -18.15
C ASP A 385 3.19 2.77 -18.51
N THR A 386 2.21 3.64 -18.78
CA THR A 386 2.46 5.09 -18.97
C THR A 386 3.05 5.73 -17.72
N VAL A 387 2.57 5.40 -16.52
CA VAL A 387 3.17 5.91 -15.27
C VAL A 387 4.63 5.49 -15.16
N SER A 388 4.94 4.22 -15.45
CA SER A 388 6.32 3.72 -15.39
C SER A 388 7.26 4.45 -16.35
N GLU A 389 6.79 4.79 -17.54
CA GLU A 389 7.54 5.57 -18.52
C GLU A 389 7.74 7.01 -18.04
N GLN A 390 6.66 7.68 -17.61
CA GLN A 390 6.71 9.09 -17.20
C GLN A 390 7.59 9.29 -15.95
N VAL A 391 7.48 8.41 -14.94
CA VAL A 391 8.30 8.47 -13.73
C VAL A 391 9.79 8.36 -14.06
N VAL A 392 10.16 7.52 -15.02
CA VAL A 392 11.57 7.35 -15.46
C VAL A 392 12.04 8.51 -16.34
N LEU A 393 11.14 9.18 -17.06
CA LEU A 393 11.47 10.27 -17.98
C LEU A 393 11.41 11.67 -17.35
N ILE A 394 10.93 11.81 -16.12
CA ILE A 394 10.80 13.12 -15.43
C ILE A 394 12.09 13.94 -15.49
N ASN A 395 13.27 13.32 -15.35
CA ASN A 395 14.53 14.05 -15.38
C ASN A 395 14.83 14.78 -16.71
N MET A 396 14.16 14.41 -17.81
CA MET A 396 14.31 15.09 -19.11
C MET A 396 13.70 16.50 -19.12
N TYR A 397 12.76 16.78 -18.21
CA TYR A 397 12.06 18.07 -18.11
C TYR A 397 12.71 19.07 -17.14
N PHE A 398 13.79 18.64 -16.48
CA PHE A 398 14.56 19.45 -15.53
C PHE A 398 15.98 19.69 -16.04
N LYS A 399 16.72 20.60 -15.39
CA LYS A 399 18.08 20.97 -15.81
C LYS A 399 18.99 19.75 -15.92
N GLN A 400 19.69 19.62 -17.04
CA GLN A 400 20.69 18.56 -17.20
C GLN A 400 21.78 18.69 -16.13
N GLY A 401 22.11 17.57 -15.49
CA GLY A 401 23.05 17.53 -14.37
C GLY A 401 22.42 17.73 -12.99
N PHE A 402 21.12 18.06 -12.87
CA PHE A 402 20.43 18.09 -11.58
C PHE A 402 20.38 16.68 -10.95
N PHE A 403 20.08 15.66 -11.74
CA PHE A 403 20.19 14.25 -11.35
C PHE A 403 21.46 13.64 -11.94
N ALA A 404 22.04 12.68 -11.21
CA ALA A 404 23.11 11.83 -11.67
C ALA A 404 22.66 10.98 -12.88
N PRO A 405 23.60 10.54 -13.74
CA PRO A 405 23.31 9.61 -14.82
C PRO A 405 22.59 8.33 -14.32
N LYS A 406 21.66 7.83 -15.14
CA LYS A 406 20.82 6.67 -14.80
C LYS A 406 21.66 5.42 -14.54
N GLY A 407 21.30 4.67 -13.51
CA GLY A 407 21.86 3.34 -13.22
C GLY A 407 23.27 3.29 -12.63
N LEU A 408 23.81 4.40 -12.13
CA LEU A 408 25.06 4.40 -11.38
C LEU A 408 24.91 3.71 -10.01
N SER A 409 25.88 2.88 -9.64
CA SER A 409 25.98 2.32 -8.27
C SER A 409 26.45 3.40 -7.28
N ILE A 410 26.26 3.16 -5.98
CA ILE A 410 26.77 4.08 -4.94
C ILE A 410 28.29 4.24 -5.05
N SER A 411 29.03 3.16 -5.28
CA SER A 411 30.48 3.21 -5.51
C SER A 411 30.86 4.12 -6.68
N GLN A 412 30.15 4.02 -7.80
CA GLN A 412 30.38 4.88 -8.96
C GLN A 412 30.02 6.34 -8.70
N LEU A 413 29.06 6.62 -7.82
CA LEU A 413 28.74 7.98 -7.39
C LEU A 413 29.84 8.56 -6.50
N ILE A 414 30.44 7.76 -5.63
CA ILE A 414 31.63 8.15 -4.85
C ILE A 414 32.75 8.55 -5.82
N ASP A 415 33.09 7.67 -6.77
CA ASP A 415 34.11 7.94 -7.78
C ASP A 415 33.81 9.23 -8.58
N LEU A 416 32.55 9.43 -8.96
CA LEU A 416 32.10 10.61 -9.69
C LEU A 416 32.26 11.89 -8.85
N LYS A 417 31.95 11.84 -7.55
CA LYS A 417 32.07 12.97 -6.62
C LYS A 417 33.53 13.31 -6.30
N GLU A 418 34.39 12.30 -6.22
CA GLU A 418 35.83 12.47 -6.06
C GLU A 418 36.47 13.13 -7.29
N ASN A 419 36.00 12.78 -8.49
CA ASN A 419 36.50 13.35 -9.75
C ASN A 419 35.96 14.76 -10.03
N ASP A 420 34.68 15.01 -9.71
CA ASP A 420 34.04 16.32 -9.86
C ASP A 420 33.20 16.66 -8.61
N PRO A 421 33.71 17.55 -7.73
CA PRO A 421 32.98 17.97 -6.54
C PRO A 421 31.61 18.61 -6.82
N ASN A 422 31.38 19.15 -8.01
CA ASN A 422 30.12 19.79 -8.38
C ASN A 422 29.11 18.82 -9.01
N ALA A 423 29.52 17.59 -9.31
CA ALA A 423 28.63 16.62 -9.93
C ALA A 423 27.54 16.17 -8.94
N SER A 424 26.34 15.99 -9.48
CA SER A 424 25.17 15.59 -8.70
C SER A 424 25.24 14.11 -8.32
N THR A 425 24.89 13.83 -7.08
CA THR A 425 24.74 12.48 -6.52
C THR A 425 23.28 12.03 -6.45
N LEU A 426 22.36 12.91 -6.83
CA LEU A 426 20.92 12.69 -6.71
C LEU A 426 20.45 11.68 -7.75
N LYS A 427 19.73 10.66 -7.32
CA LYS A 427 19.19 9.58 -8.16
C LYS A 427 17.68 9.74 -8.30
N LEU A 428 17.21 9.86 -9.53
CA LEU A 428 15.78 9.85 -9.82
C LEU A 428 15.15 8.50 -9.41
N GLU A 429 15.89 7.41 -9.57
CA GLU A 429 15.44 6.07 -9.21
C GLU A 429 15.10 5.95 -7.72
N ASP A 430 15.95 6.51 -6.85
CA ASP A 430 15.74 6.52 -5.41
C ASP A 430 14.49 7.34 -5.06
N LEU A 431 14.40 8.57 -5.60
CA LEU A 431 13.27 9.46 -5.36
C LEU A 431 11.92 8.88 -5.85
N ALA A 432 11.91 8.25 -7.01
CA ALA A 432 10.72 7.61 -7.59
C ALA A 432 10.23 6.45 -6.71
N VAL A 433 11.14 5.55 -6.32
CA VAL A 433 10.82 4.41 -5.46
C VAL A 433 10.41 4.87 -4.07
N GLU A 434 11.11 5.84 -3.46
CA GLU A 434 10.75 6.43 -2.17
C GLU A 434 9.34 7.04 -2.21
N THR A 435 8.98 7.74 -3.28
CA THR A 435 7.65 8.34 -3.42
C THR A 435 6.55 7.28 -3.49
N ILE A 436 6.73 6.22 -4.29
CA ILE A 436 5.74 5.13 -4.37
C ILE A 436 5.63 4.41 -3.01
N LEU A 437 6.76 4.13 -2.35
CA LEU A 437 6.76 3.48 -1.05
C LEU A 437 6.17 4.39 0.04
N SER A 438 6.30 5.71 -0.07
CA SER A 438 5.62 6.66 0.84
C SER A 438 4.10 6.54 0.76
N LEU A 439 3.53 6.15 -0.39
CA LEU A 439 2.11 5.87 -0.55
C LEU A 439 1.74 4.47 -0.04
N VAL A 440 2.58 3.47 -0.30
CA VAL A 440 2.40 2.08 0.19
C VAL A 440 2.42 2.03 1.72
N PHE A 441 3.34 2.74 2.37
CA PHE A 441 3.54 2.70 3.82
C PHE A 441 2.81 3.83 4.57
N LYS A 442 1.96 4.60 3.90
CA LYS A 442 1.20 5.69 4.53
C LYS A 442 0.19 5.17 5.57
N LEU A 443 0.16 5.86 6.72
CA LEU A 443 -0.80 5.67 7.82
C LEU A 443 -1.58 6.97 8.08
N PRO A 444 -2.86 6.90 8.50
CA PRO A 444 -3.76 5.75 8.51
C PRO A 444 -4.34 5.48 7.11
N SER A 445 -4.93 4.29 6.91
CA SER A 445 -5.06 3.62 5.60
C SER A 445 -5.71 4.42 4.45
N HIS A 446 -5.23 4.09 3.25
CA HIS A 446 -5.92 4.21 1.97
C HIS A 446 -6.74 2.93 1.70
N ALA A 447 -7.75 2.99 0.84
CA ALA A 447 -8.53 1.79 0.47
C ALA A 447 -7.63 0.66 -0.06
N ASP A 448 -7.86 -0.57 0.39
CA ASP A 448 -7.00 -1.75 0.14
C ASP A 448 -6.71 -2.02 -1.37
N PHE A 449 -7.54 -1.51 -2.29
CA PHE A 449 -7.36 -1.63 -3.74
C PHE A 449 -6.08 -0.95 -4.27
N PHE A 450 -5.65 0.17 -3.67
CA PHE A 450 -4.53 0.96 -4.17
C PHE A 450 -3.16 0.26 -4.02
N TYR A 451 -3.02 -0.67 -3.07
CA TYR A 451 -1.73 -1.35 -2.84
C TYR A 451 -1.31 -2.22 -4.01
N MET A 452 -2.25 -2.94 -4.63
CA MET A 452 -1.96 -3.81 -5.78
C MET A 452 -1.51 -2.98 -6.98
N TYR A 453 -2.09 -1.80 -7.18
CA TYR A 453 -1.63 -0.86 -8.20
C TYR A 453 -0.14 -0.50 -7.96
N TYR A 454 0.22 -0.03 -6.76
CA TYR A 454 1.62 0.32 -6.47
C TYR A 454 2.59 -0.85 -6.62
N TYR A 455 2.21 -2.06 -6.19
CA TYR A 455 3.06 -3.24 -6.36
C TYR A 455 3.29 -3.58 -7.84
N THR A 456 2.24 -3.54 -8.65
CA THR A 456 2.37 -3.78 -10.10
C THR A 456 3.14 -2.67 -10.81
N LEU A 457 3.02 -1.42 -10.36
CA LEU A 457 3.80 -0.29 -10.87
C LEU A 457 5.30 -0.46 -10.57
N LEU A 458 5.65 -0.85 -9.34
CA LEU A 458 7.04 -1.11 -8.96
C LEU A 458 7.65 -2.25 -9.79
N VAL A 459 6.87 -3.30 -10.09
CA VAL A 459 7.28 -4.35 -11.03
C VAL A 459 7.50 -3.77 -12.42
N SER A 460 6.54 -3.02 -12.99
CA SER A 460 6.66 -2.41 -14.32
C SER A 460 7.90 -1.51 -14.44
N ILE A 461 8.17 -0.66 -13.44
CA ILE A 461 9.36 0.22 -13.41
C ILE A 461 10.66 -0.60 -13.39
N CYS A 462 10.71 -1.67 -12.58
CA CYS A 462 11.88 -2.55 -12.52
C CYS A 462 12.07 -3.35 -13.81
N THR A 463 10.99 -3.82 -14.46
CA THR A 463 11.08 -4.48 -15.77
C THR A 463 11.61 -3.52 -16.84
N ALA A 464 11.19 -2.25 -16.82
CA ALA A 464 11.65 -1.25 -17.78
C ALA A 464 13.14 -0.88 -17.59
N SER A 465 13.66 -0.90 -16.36
CA SER A 465 15.03 -0.47 -16.06
C SER A 465 15.67 -1.26 -14.92
N ALA A 466 15.79 -2.59 -15.08
CA ALA A 466 16.24 -3.50 -14.02
C ALA A 466 17.64 -3.15 -13.46
N ARG A 467 18.58 -2.76 -14.32
CA ARG A 467 19.95 -2.43 -13.92
C ARG A 467 20.02 -1.26 -12.93
N SER A 468 19.14 -0.27 -13.08
CA SER A 468 19.13 0.92 -12.23
C SER A 468 18.23 0.75 -11.01
N ILE A 469 17.06 0.11 -11.16
CA ILE A 469 16.03 0.01 -10.13
C ILE A 469 16.28 -1.15 -9.15
N ALA A 470 16.78 -2.30 -9.60
CA ALA A 470 16.94 -3.46 -8.71
C ALA A 470 17.88 -3.19 -7.51
N PRO A 471 19.02 -2.47 -7.66
CA PRO A 471 19.84 -2.09 -6.51
C PRO A 471 19.13 -1.15 -5.52
N VAL A 472 18.19 -0.34 -6.01
CA VAL A 472 17.40 0.62 -5.22
C VAL A 472 16.38 -0.11 -4.34
N PHE A 473 15.72 -1.14 -4.89
CA PHE A 473 14.87 -2.06 -4.13
C PHE A 473 15.68 -2.82 -3.08
N GLY A 474 16.86 -3.32 -3.45
CA GLY A 474 17.73 -4.01 -2.49
C GLY A 474 18.08 -3.15 -1.27
N ARG A 475 18.32 -1.85 -1.43
CA ARG A 475 18.56 -0.95 -0.29
C ARG A 475 17.29 -0.74 0.55
N ALA A 476 16.16 -0.53 -0.10
CA ALA A 476 14.87 -0.38 0.59
C ALA A 476 14.50 -1.64 1.40
N PHE A 477 14.68 -2.83 0.82
CA PHE A 477 14.44 -4.10 1.50
C PHE A 477 15.33 -4.29 2.73
N ARG A 478 16.62 -3.96 2.63
CA ARG A 478 17.54 -4.01 3.76
C ARG A 478 17.13 -3.04 4.87
N PHE A 479 16.74 -1.82 4.51
CA PHE A 479 16.22 -0.84 5.46
C PHE A 479 15.00 -1.36 6.23
N TYR A 480 13.97 -1.87 5.55
CA TYR A 480 12.80 -2.38 6.26
C TYR A 480 13.11 -3.63 7.08
N TYR A 481 13.95 -4.53 6.56
CA TYR A 481 14.34 -5.75 7.25
C TYR A 481 15.10 -5.47 8.57
N SER A 482 16.05 -4.53 8.57
CA SER A 482 16.78 -4.15 9.79
C SER A 482 15.85 -3.50 10.84
N HIS A 483 14.83 -2.78 10.40
CA HIS A 483 13.90 -2.09 11.29
C HIS A 483 12.64 -2.89 11.67
N LEU A 484 12.55 -4.18 11.32
CA LEU A 484 11.36 -5.02 11.60
C LEU A 484 10.97 -5.07 13.08
N ASN A 485 11.92 -4.91 14.01
CA ASN A 485 11.66 -4.94 15.44
C ASN A 485 10.83 -3.75 15.92
N VAL A 486 11.05 -2.58 15.33
CA VAL A 486 10.37 -1.33 15.70
C VAL A 486 9.25 -0.97 14.73
N LEU A 487 9.19 -1.59 13.55
CA LEU A 487 8.17 -1.33 12.53
C LEU A 487 6.76 -1.70 13.01
N ASP A 488 5.80 -0.83 12.75
CA ASP A 488 4.38 -1.05 13.00
C ASP A 488 3.89 -2.36 12.34
N SER A 489 3.04 -3.13 13.03
CA SER A 489 2.57 -4.43 12.58
C SER A 489 1.80 -4.39 11.27
N GLU A 490 1.04 -3.33 10.98
CA GLU A 490 0.38 -3.17 9.68
C GLU A 490 1.43 -2.99 8.57
N LEU A 491 2.45 -2.18 8.83
CA LEU A 491 3.53 -1.95 7.86
C LEU A 491 4.41 -3.20 7.68
N ARG A 492 4.60 -4.03 8.71
CA ARG A 492 5.25 -5.35 8.59
C ARG A 492 4.51 -6.24 7.59
N ILE A 493 3.18 -6.25 7.62
CA ILE A 493 2.36 -7.02 6.66
C ILE A 493 2.46 -6.39 5.26
N ARG A 494 2.34 -5.07 5.12
CA ARG A 494 2.48 -4.40 3.82
C ARG A 494 3.88 -4.61 3.21
N PHE A 495 4.92 -4.66 4.03
CA PHE A 495 6.28 -4.98 3.61
C PHE A 495 6.40 -6.44 3.15
N LEU A 496 5.86 -7.38 3.92
CA LEU A 496 5.79 -8.80 3.55
C LEU A 496 5.12 -8.99 2.18
N ASP A 497 3.98 -8.32 1.98
CA ASP A 497 3.19 -8.39 0.75
C ASP A 497 3.95 -7.81 -0.44
N TRP A 498 4.53 -6.63 -0.26
CA TRP A 498 5.34 -5.99 -1.29
C TRP A 498 6.56 -6.84 -1.67
N PHE A 499 7.34 -7.27 -0.67
CA PHE A 499 8.56 -8.07 -0.88
C PHE A 499 8.20 -9.37 -1.61
N SER A 500 7.16 -10.05 -1.14
CA SER A 500 6.70 -11.31 -1.75
C SER A 500 6.23 -11.12 -3.19
N PHE A 501 5.45 -10.07 -3.45
CA PHE A 501 4.97 -9.75 -4.79
C PHE A 501 6.12 -9.45 -5.76
N GLN A 502 7.16 -8.73 -5.31
CA GLN A 502 8.35 -8.48 -6.11
C GLN A 502 9.11 -9.77 -6.41
N MET A 503 9.39 -10.58 -5.39
CA MET A 503 10.13 -11.84 -5.53
C MET A 503 9.48 -12.79 -6.54
N ASN A 504 8.16 -12.96 -6.46
CA ASN A 504 7.42 -13.80 -7.38
C ASN A 504 7.52 -13.35 -8.85
N ASN A 505 7.68 -12.05 -9.11
CA ASN A 505 7.87 -11.53 -10.47
C ASN A 505 9.32 -11.60 -10.97
N PHE A 506 10.30 -11.88 -10.08
CA PHE A 506 11.73 -11.95 -10.40
C PHE A 506 12.36 -13.30 -9.99
N ASN A 507 11.64 -14.40 -10.25
CA ASN A 507 12.10 -15.80 -10.06
C ASN A 507 12.58 -16.12 -8.63
N PHE A 508 11.96 -15.51 -7.62
CA PHE A 508 12.26 -15.75 -6.20
C PHE A 508 13.75 -15.56 -5.84
N SER A 509 14.47 -14.70 -6.57
CA SER A 509 15.91 -14.53 -6.37
C SER A 509 16.21 -13.46 -5.31
N TRP A 510 16.74 -13.90 -4.17
CA TRP A 510 17.25 -13.03 -3.11
C TRP A 510 18.57 -13.55 -2.54
N LYS A 511 19.36 -12.64 -1.96
CA LYS A 511 20.60 -12.97 -1.25
C LYS A 511 20.30 -13.46 0.16
N TRP A 512 19.73 -14.66 0.29
CA TRP A 512 19.33 -15.26 1.57
C TRP A 512 20.46 -15.32 2.61
N ASN A 513 21.71 -15.48 2.18
CA ASN A 513 22.88 -15.51 3.07
C ASN A 513 23.00 -14.27 3.96
N GLU A 514 22.46 -13.11 3.54
CA GLU A 514 22.43 -11.88 4.36
C GLU A 514 21.61 -12.05 5.64
N TRP A 515 20.69 -13.00 5.70
CA TRP A 515 19.79 -13.24 6.83
C TRP A 515 20.13 -14.51 7.61
N GLU A 516 21.16 -15.25 7.19
CA GLU A 516 21.50 -16.57 7.76
C GLU A 516 21.85 -16.47 9.24
N LEU A 517 22.57 -15.42 9.64
CA LEU A 517 22.93 -15.18 11.03
C LEU A 517 21.71 -14.94 11.92
N ASP A 518 20.71 -14.18 11.46
CA ASP A 518 19.47 -13.99 12.20
C ASP A 518 18.78 -15.34 12.44
N SER A 519 18.71 -16.20 11.42
CA SER A 519 18.20 -17.58 11.55
C SER A 519 19.00 -18.40 12.57
N GLN A 520 20.32 -18.34 12.52
CA GLN A 520 21.18 -19.09 13.45
C GLN A 520 21.01 -18.59 14.89
N LEU A 521 20.86 -17.28 15.10
CA LEU A 521 20.73 -16.68 16.43
C LEU A 521 19.34 -16.92 17.04
N TYR A 522 18.29 -16.60 16.30
CA TYR A 522 16.91 -16.55 16.80
C TYR A 522 16.02 -17.71 16.34
N GLY A 523 16.42 -18.41 15.27
CA GLY A 523 15.67 -19.52 14.67
C GLY A 523 15.73 -20.82 15.46
N ASN A 524 15.46 -21.95 14.80
CA ASN A 524 15.53 -23.31 15.37
C ASN A 524 14.73 -23.51 16.67
N LYS A 525 13.56 -22.87 16.77
CA LYS A 525 12.67 -22.86 17.96
C LYS A 525 13.27 -22.22 19.22
N LYS A 526 14.35 -21.45 19.10
CA LYS A 526 14.93 -20.67 20.20
C LYS A 526 14.01 -19.52 20.62
N THR A 527 13.38 -18.88 19.63
CA THR A 527 12.44 -17.77 19.83
C THR A 527 11.21 -17.99 18.95
N PHE A 528 10.05 -17.51 19.40
CA PHE A 528 8.78 -17.67 18.70
C PHE A 528 8.23 -16.33 18.18
N TYR A 529 8.45 -15.23 18.89
CA TYR A 529 7.88 -13.92 18.59
C TYR A 529 8.85 -12.97 17.88
N ASN A 530 10.10 -13.38 17.63
CA ASN A 530 11.09 -12.56 16.94
C ASN A 530 10.57 -12.06 15.56
N PRO A 531 10.46 -10.73 15.34
CA PRO A 531 9.89 -10.18 14.11
C PRO A 531 10.62 -10.57 12.82
N LYS A 532 11.94 -10.70 12.83
CA LYS A 532 12.72 -11.09 11.64
C LYS A 532 12.51 -12.54 11.25
N ILE A 533 12.58 -13.46 12.21
CA ILE A 533 12.30 -14.89 11.97
C ILE A 533 10.87 -15.08 11.49
N ASN A 534 9.93 -14.35 12.09
CA ASN A 534 8.53 -14.40 11.71
C ASN A 534 8.31 -13.84 10.31
N PHE A 535 9.00 -12.77 9.93
CA PHE A 535 9.00 -12.27 8.55
C PHE A 535 9.50 -13.33 7.56
N ILE A 536 10.65 -13.97 7.83
CA ILE A 536 11.23 -15.01 6.95
C ILE A 536 10.27 -16.20 6.79
N LYS A 537 9.72 -16.71 7.91
CA LYS A 537 8.76 -17.84 7.88
C LYS A 537 7.50 -17.48 7.10
N ASN A 538 6.92 -16.31 7.36
CA ASN A 538 5.73 -15.86 6.65
C ASN A 538 6.00 -15.63 5.16
N LEU A 539 7.19 -15.09 4.81
CA LEU A 539 7.61 -14.87 3.43
C LEU A 539 7.68 -16.19 2.67
N ILE A 540 8.45 -17.18 3.18
CA ILE A 540 8.56 -18.50 2.55
C ILE A 540 7.19 -19.16 2.41
N LYS A 541 6.36 -19.08 3.46
CA LYS A 541 4.98 -19.60 3.45
C LYS A 541 4.10 -18.93 2.39
N LYS A 542 4.29 -17.62 2.17
CA LYS A 542 3.55 -16.86 1.16
C LYS A 542 4.04 -17.21 -0.25
N GLU A 543 5.35 -17.28 -0.49
CA GLU A 543 5.91 -17.74 -1.76
C GLU A 543 5.41 -19.14 -2.13
N LEU A 544 5.42 -20.08 -1.19
CA LEU A 544 4.98 -21.46 -1.41
C LEU A 544 3.51 -21.56 -1.85
N ARG A 545 2.68 -20.57 -1.50
CA ARG A 545 1.28 -20.48 -1.94
C ARG A 545 1.11 -19.80 -3.30
N LEU A 546 2.02 -18.89 -3.65
CA LEU A 546 1.98 -18.16 -4.91
C LEU A 546 2.49 -19.01 -6.08
N THR A 547 3.45 -19.91 -5.84
CA THR A 547 3.97 -20.81 -6.86
C THR A 547 3.13 -22.08 -7.03
N SER A 548 3.13 -22.62 -8.25
CA SER A 548 2.64 -23.99 -8.54
C SER A 548 3.73 -25.05 -8.38
N SER A 549 4.99 -24.64 -8.26
CA SER A 549 6.17 -25.50 -8.21
C SER A 549 6.94 -25.25 -6.91
N PRO A 550 6.58 -25.88 -5.78
CA PRO A 550 7.28 -25.68 -4.50
C PRO A 550 8.79 -25.95 -4.55
N GLN A 551 9.25 -26.77 -5.51
CA GLN A 551 10.67 -27.04 -5.74
C GLN A 551 11.45 -25.80 -6.13
N GLU A 552 10.88 -24.87 -6.92
CA GLU A 552 11.56 -23.64 -7.35
C GLU A 552 11.95 -22.77 -6.15
N ILE A 553 11.11 -22.76 -5.12
CA ILE A 553 11.39 -22.03 -3.88
C ILE A 553 12.47 -22.75 -3.09
N SER A 554 12.36 -24.06 -2.91
CA SER A 554 13.39 -24.85 -2.23
C SER A 554 14.76 -24.68 -2.88
N ASP A 555 14.82 -24.64 -4.21
CA ASP A 555 16.06 -24.46 -4.97
C ASP A 555 16.63 -23.03 -4.84
N SER A 556 15.78 -22.03 -4.54
CA SER A 556 16.20 -20.64 -4.31
C SER A 556 16.76 -20.39 -2.91
N LEU A 557 16.41 -21.23 -1.94
CA LEU A 557 16.80 -21.12 -0.53
C LEU A 557 18.16 -21.77 -0.30
N ASN A 558 18.92 -21.26 0.69
CA ASN A 558 20.10 -21.96 1.19
C ASN A 558 19.71 -23.05 2.21
N ASP A 559 20.68 -23.91 2.58
CA ASP A 559 20.45 -25.06 3.46
C ASP A 559 19.81 -24.68 4.82
N GLU A 560 20.16 -23.52 5.38
CA GLU A 560 19.63 -23.03 6.65
C GLU A 560 18.14 -22.69 6.58
N PHE A 561 17.64 -22.15 5.46
CA PHE A 561 16.23 -21.75 5.33
C PHE A 561 15.30 -22.89 4.88
N LEU A 562 15.83 -24.00 4.37
CA LEU A 562 15.02 -25.16 3.95
C LEU A 562 14.15 -25.70 5.09
N GLN A 563 14.57 -25.56 6.34
CA GLN A 563 13.76 -25.97 7.49
C GLN A 563 12.44 -25.21 7.64
N TYR A 564 12.35 -23.99 7.12
CA TYR A 564 11.14 -23.16 7.18
C TYR A 564 10.15 -23.44 6.05
N THR A 565 10.51 -24.30 5.09
CA THR A 565 9.55 -24.80 4.08
C THR A 565 8.44 -25.63 4.71
N ASN A 566 8.67 -26.19 5.89
CA ASN A 566 7.63 -26.84 6.67
C ASN A 566 6.66 -25.80 7.27
N CYS A 567 5.57 -25.57 6.56
CA CYS A 567 4.53 -24.60 6.91
C CYS A 567 3.51 -25.10 7.95
N SER A 568 3.78 -26.23 8.61
CA SER A 568 2.91 -26.80 9.65
C SER A 568 2.72 -25.83 10.81
N LEU A 569 1.47 -25.53 11.17
CA LEU A 569 1.12 -24.66 12.30
C LEU A 569 1.60 -25.25 13.64
N VAL A 570 1.48 -26.56 13.75
CA VAL A 570 1.62 -27.34 14.98
C VAL A 570 2.64 -28.45 14.72
N SER A 571 3.45 -28.77 15.72
CA SER A 571 4.44 -29.84 15.59
C SER A 571 3.78 -31.22 15.47
N LYS A 572 4.49 -32.20 14.88
CA LYS A 572 3.96 -33.57 14.78
C LYS A 572 3.59 -34.17 16.14
N ALA A 573 4.37 -33.85 17.19
CA ALA A 573 4.13 -34.31 18.55
C ALA A 573 2.85 -33.73 19.14
N GLU A 574 2.59 -32.43 18.95
CA GLU A 574 1.35 -31.78 19.41
C GLU A 574 0.12 -32.30 18.64
N LEU A 575 0.26 -32.55 17.33
CA LEU A 575 -0.81 -33.12 16.53
C LEU A 575 -1.13 -34.55 17.00
N LYS A 576 -0.11 -35.33 17.41
CA LYS A 576 -0.29 -36.63 18.07
C LYS A 576 -1.03 -36.50 19.41
N ASN A 577 -0.57 -35.61 20.30
CA ASN A 577 -1.24 -35.35 21.59
C ASN A 577 -2.73 -35.03 21.40
N TYR A 578 -3.05 -34.18 20.42
CA TYR A 578 -4.44 -33.84 20.09
C TYR A 578 -5.29 -35.07 19.78
N TYR A 579 -4.81 -35.98 18.93
CA TYR A 579 -5.55 -37.20 18.60
C TYR A 579 -5.58 -38.22 19.75
N GLU A 580 -4.53 -38.25 20.58
CA GLU A 580 -4.52 -39.05 21.82
C GLU A 580 -5.57 -38.58 22.81
N THR A 581 -5.92 -37.28 22.86
CA THR A 581 -6.98 -36.80 23.77
C THR A 581 -8.34 -37.46 23.56
N PHE A 582 -8.60 -38.01 22.37
CA PHE A 582 -9.84 -38.72 22.10
C PHE A 582 -9.88 -40.14 22.68
N LEU A 583 -8.72 -40.75 22.90
CA LEU A 583 -8.56 -42.14 23.34
C LEU A 583 -8.17 -42.19 24.82
N LYS A 584 -8.68 -43.19 25.55
CA LYS A 584 -8.21 -43.53 26.90
C LYS A 584 -7.12 -44.58 26.81
N ASP A 585 -5.96 -44.32 27.43
CA ASP A 585 -4.87 -45.28 27.65
C ASP A 585 -4.30 -45.96 26.38
N VAL A 586 -4.36 -45.29 25.22
CA VAL A 586 -3.80 -45.78 23.95
C VAL A 586 -2.81 -44.75 23.40
N GLU A 587 -1.53 -45.12 23.32
CA GLU A 587 -0.50 -44.34 22.63
C GLU A 587 -0.59 -44.56 21.11
N ILE A 588 -0.55 -43.45 20.37
CA ILE A 588 -0.59 -43.45 18.90
C ILE A 588 0.85 -43.64 18.38
N ASP A 589 1.09 -44.63 17.53
CA ASP A 589 2.41 -44.91 16.96
C ASP A 589 2.90 -43.77 16.05
N ASP A 590 4.16 -43.34 16.19
CA ASP A 590 4.74 -42.22 15.43
C ASP A 590 4.75 -42.47 13.91
N GLN A 591 4.79 -43.73 13.48
CA GLN A 591 4.72 -44.13 12.06
C GLN A 591 3.39 -43.73 11.38
N LEU A 592 2.36 -43.38 12.16
CA LEU A 592 1.04 -42.95 11.64
C LEU A 592 1.12 -41.63 10.87
N PHE A 593 2.11 -40.80 11.15
CA PHE A 593 2.29 -39.46 10.58
C PHE A 593 3.29 -39.40 9.40
N GLU A 594 3.76 -40.56 8.91
CA GLU A 594 4.74 -40.68 7.82
C GLU A 594 4.13 -41.16 6.47
N SER A 595 2.87 -41.59 6.47
CA SER A 595 2.19 -42.20 5.30
C SER A 595 1.20 -41.26 4.60
N GLN A 596 0.66 -41.64 3.44
CA GLN A 596 -0.42 -40.90 2.74
C GLN A 596 -1.67 -40.65 3.62
N SER A 597 -1.80 -41.40 4.73
CA SER A 597 -2.78 -41.25 5.81
C SER A 597 -2.55 -40.04 6.72
N ALA A 598 -1.43 -39.33 6.59
CA ALA A 598 -1.06 -38.20 7.46
C ALA A 598 -2.00 -36.99 7.33
N VAL A 599 -2.76 -36.89 6.22
CA VAL A 599 -3.71 -35.78 6.00
C VAL A 599 -5.00 -35.99 6.80
N PHE A 600 -5.50 -37.22 6.91
CA PHE A 600 -6.68 -37.54 7.73
C PHE A 600 -6.37 -38.70 8.68
N VAL A 601 -5.85 -38.33 9.85
CA VAL A 601 -5.33 -39.28 10.85
C VAL A 601 -6.39 -40.28 11.32
N LEU A 602 -7.66 -39.87 11.45
CA LEU A 602 -8.75 -40.73 11.92
C LEU A 602 -9.12 -41.87 10.95
N LEU A 603 -8.71 -41.81 9.67
CA LEU A 603 -8.92 -42.89 8.72
C LEU A 603 -7.93 -44.05 8.88
N ASN A 604 -6.89 -43.89 9.70
CA ASN A 604 -5.83 -44.88 9.76
C ASN A 604 -6.32 -46.22 10.33
N GLU A 605 -6.00 -47.34 9.66
CA GLU A 605 -6.45 -48.68 10.02
C GLU A 605 -6.01 -49.14 11.42
N LYS A 606 -4.94 -48.53 11.97
CA LYS A 606 -4.48 -48.84 13.34
C LYS A 606 -5.41 -48.28 14.43
N LEU A 607 -6.33 -47.36 14.11
CA LEU A 607 -7.28 -46.81 15.08
C LEU A 607 -8.52 -47.71 15.21
N PRO A 608 -9.05 -47.90 16.45
CA PRO A 608 -10.11 -48.88 16.71
C PRO A 608 -11.42 -48.61 15.97
N PHE A 609 -11.72 -47.34 15.68
CA PHE A 609 -12.94 -46.86 15.00
C PHE A 609 -12.74 -46.50 13.52
N SER A 610 -11.66 -47.00 12.89
CA SER A 610 -11.34 -46.71 11.48
C SER A 610 -12.44 -47.16 10.51
N LYS A 611 -13.10 -48.30 10.77
CA LYS A 611 -14.18 -48.84 9.91
C LYS A 611 -15.42 -47.94 9.90
N GLU A 612 -15.75 -47.40 11.06
CA GLU A 612 -16.85 -46.45 11.28
C GLU A 612 -16.50 -45.13 10.60
N THR A 613 -15.26 -44.66 10.76
CA THR A 613 -14.73 -43.47 10.08
C THR A 613 -14.79 -43.60 8.56
N GLN A 614 -14.41 -44.76 8.01
CA GLN A 614 -14.52 -45.04 6.58
C GLN A 614 -15.99 -45.06 6.12
N SER A 615 -16.90 -45.54 6.96
CA SER A 615 -18.34 -45.54 6.69
C SER A 615 -18.90 -44.11 6.64
N VAL A 616 -18.45 -43.22 7.54
CA VAL A 616 -18.77 -41.79 7.52
C VAL A 616 -18.24 -41.12 6.24
N VAL A 617 -16.99 -41.37 5.85
CA VAL A 617 -16.43 -40.82 4.60
C VAL A 617 -17.21 -41.33 3.39
N ASN A 618 -17.61 -42.60 3.38
CA ASN A 618 -18.44 -43.16 2.31
C ASN A 618 -19.83 -42.51 2.26
N TYR A 619 -20.42 -42.17 3.41
CA TYR A 619 -21.69 -41.44 3.47
C TYR A 619 -21.59 -40.09 2.73
N PHE A 620 -20.54 -39.29 3.02
CA PHE A 620 -20.34 -38.00 2.35
C PHE A 620 -19.94 -38.11 0.86
N ARG A 621 -19.58 -39.30 0.37
CA ARG A 621 -19.31 -39.54 -1.06
C ARG A 621 -20.54 -40.02 -1.85
N LYS A 622 -21.60 -40.48 -1.17
CA LYS A 622 -22.84 -40.95 -1.82
C LYS A 622 -23.69 -39.77 -2.34
N LYS A 623 -24.40 -40.00 -3.45
CA LYS A 623 -25.35 -39.03 -4.04
C LYS A 623 -26.75 -39.08 -3.41
N GLU A 624 -27.24 -40.28 -3.11
CA GLU A 624 -28.52 -40.51 -2.42
C GLU A 624 -28.25 -40.98 -1.00
N ARG A 625 -28.90 -40.34 -0.03
CA ARG A 625 -28.60 -40.51 1.40
C ARG A 625 -29.78 -40.13 2.27
N THR A 626 -29.80 -40.70 3.46
CA THR A 626 -30.81 -40.44 4.49
C THR A 626 -30.08 -40.17 5.80
N ILE A 627 -30.48 -39.13 6.54
CA ILE A 627 -29.87 -38.75 7.83
C ILE A 627 -29.93 -39.91 8.85
N GLN A 628 -30.91 -40.80 8.73
CA GLN A 628 -31.01 -42.03 9.52
C GLN A 628 -29.80 -42.97 9.35
N GLU A 629 -29.15 -43.00 8.17
CA GLU A 629 -27.91 -43.76 7.96
C GLU A 629 -26.77 -43.17 8.80
N LEU A 630 -26.68 -41.84 8.86
CA LEU A 630 -25.66 -41.13 9.64
C LEU A 630 -25.85 -41.35 11.14
N HIS A 631 -27.07 -41.19 11.64
CA HIS A 631 -27.40 -41.51 13.04
C HIS A 631 -27.13 -42.97 13.38
N GLY A 632 -27.39 -43.90 12.46
CA GLY A 632 -27.07 -45.32 12.65
C GLY A 632 -25.57 -45.60 12.73
N ILE A 633 -24.74 -44.88 11.98
CA ILE A 633 -23.27 -44.99 12.06
C ILE A 633 -22.76 -44.39 13.37
N ILE A 634 -23.28 -43.23 13.77
CA ILE A 634 -22.90 -42.56 15.03
C ILE A 634 -23.29 -43.43 16.23
N GLY A 635 -24.51 -43.99 16.27
CA GLY A 635 -24.95 -44.86 17.36
C GLY A 635 -24.11 -46.14 17.50
N LYS A 636 -23.57 -46.68 16.40
CA LYS A 636 -22.60 -47.79 16.46
C LYS A 636 -21.29 -47.37 17.12
N LEU A 637 -20.78 -46.20 16.74
CA LEU A 637 -19.56 -45.64 17.32
C LEU A 637 -19.71 -45.42 18.83
N GLU A 638 -20.85 -44.89 19.27
CA GLU A 638 -21.15 -44.67 20.70
C GLU A 638 -21.26 -46.00 21.48
N SER A 639 -21.99 -46.97 20.94
CA SER A 639 -22.26 -48.24 21.63
C SER A 639 -21.05 -49.18 21.70
N GLU A 640 -20.23 -49.25 20.64
CA GLU A 640 -19.10 -50.17 20.55
C GLU A 640 -17.81 -49.58 21.12
N TYR A 641 -17.60 -48.26 21.00
CA TYR A 641 -16.33 -47.61 21.31
C TYR A 641 -16.41 -46.56 22.42
N GLY A 642 -17.61 -46.22 22.93
CA GLY A 642 -17.81 -45.18 23.93
C GLY A 642 -17.03 -45.37 25.23
N GLN A 643 -16.63 -46.61 25.59
CA GLN A 643 -15.80 -46.87 26.76
C GLN A 643 -14.33 -46.42 26.59
N TYR A 644 -13.81 -46.50 25.36
CA TYR A 644 -12.44 -46.14 25.00
C TYR A 644 -12.28 -44.65 24.67
N ILE A 645 -13.39 -43.91 24.57
CA ILE A 645 -13.41 -42.51 24.18
C ILE A 645 -13.53 -41.63 25.43
N SER A 646 -12.70 -40.57 25.49
CA SER A 646 -12.73 -39.58 26.57
C SER A 646 -13.95 -38.67 26.50
N ASN A 647 -14.17 -38.07 25.32
CA ASN A 647 -15.32 -37.20 25.04
C ASN A 647 -15.90 -37.58 23.67
N VAL A 648 -17.08 -38.21 23.71
CA VAL A 648 -17.77 -38.76 22.53
C VAL A 648 -18.26 -37.64 21.62
N ASP A 649 -18.83 -36.57 22.18
CA ASP A 649 -19.34 -35.43 21.41
C ASP A 649 -18.20 -34.71 20.66
N LYS A 650 -17.07 -34.48 21.34
CA LYS A 650 -15.88 -33.86 20.73
C LYS A 650 -15.36 -34.71 19.57
N LEU A 651 -15.33 -36.03 19.73
CA LEU A 651 -14.90 -36.94 18.67
C LEU A 651 -15.86 -36.93 17.48
N ILE A 652 -17.18 -36.98 17.71
CA ILE A 652 -18.20 -36.96 16.65
C ILE A 652 -18.09 -35.65 15.84
N VAL A 653 -18.03 -34.50 16.53
CA VAL A 653 -17.90 -33.20 15.88
C VAL A 653 -16.61 -33.13 15.04
N THR A 654 -15.49 -33.60 15.60
CA THR A 654 -14.19 -33.63 14.90
C THR A 654 -14.25 -34.56 13.68
N LEU A 655 -14.78 -35.76 13.84
CA LEU A 655 -14.87 -36.79 12.81
C LEU A 655 -15.72 -36.32 11.63
N LEU A 656 -16.92 -35.80 11.89
CA LEU A 656 -17.82 -35.30 10.84
C LEU A 656 -17.22 -34.11 10.11
N THR A 657 -16.66 -33.16 10.85
CA THR A 657 -16.01 -31.97 10.28
C THR A 657 -14.86 -32.37 9.36
N GLN A 658 -13.94 -33.21 9.85
CA GLN A 658 -12.80 -33.66 9.06
C GLN A 658 -13.22 -34.54 7.87
N ALA A 659 -14.24 -35.38 8.01
CA ALA A 659 -14.75 -36.21 6.91
C ALA A 659 -15.37 -35.38 5.78
N VAL A 660 -16.14 -34.33 6.10
CA VAL A 660 -16.70 -33.39 5.12
C VAL A 660 -15.61 -32.66 4.37
N ILE A 661 -14.62 -32.14 5.10
CA ILE A 661 -13.49 -31.42 4.51
C ILE A 661 -12.64 -32.35 3.65
N HIS A 662 -12.45 -33.58 4.10
CA HIS A 662 -11.75 -34.60 3.34
C HIS A 662 -12.46 -34.93 2.03
N ALA A 663 -13.80 -35.04 2.03
CA ALA A 663 -14.58 -35.20 0.81
C ALA A 663 -14.43 -34.01 -0.15
N GLY A 664 -14.29 -32.79 0.38
CA GLY A 664 -14.07 -31.56 -0.38
C GLY A 664 -12.61 -31.19 -0.68
N SER A 665 -11.64 -32.01 -0.27
CA SER A 665 -10.20 -31.64 -0.23
C SER A 665 -9.53 -31.36 -1.58
N ARG A 666 -10.20 -31.68 -2.70
CA ARG A 666 -9.64 -31.52 -4.05
C ARG A 666 -9.37 -30.05 -4.43
N SER A 667 -10.19 -29.13 -3.95
CA SER A 667 -10.02 -27.68 -4.19
C SER A 667 -10.93 -26.88 -3.27
N ILE A 668 -10.64 -25.59 -3.11
CA ILE A 668 -11.44 -24.65 -2.31
C ILE A 668 -12.91 -24.62 -2.78
N SER A 669 -13.16 -24.64 -4.10
CA SER A 669 -14.54 -24.67 -4.64
C SER A 669 -15.29 -25.96 -4.30
N HIS A 670 -14.59 -27.11 -4.27
CA HIS A 670 -15.20 -28.38 -3.84
C HIS A 670 -15.50 -28.34 -2.34
N ALA A 671 -14.58 -27.83 -1.51
CA ALA A 671 -14.81 -27.66 -0.09
C ALA A 671 -16.04 -26.76 0.19
N SER A 672 -16.16 -25.62 -0.50
CA SER A 672 -17.32 -24.72 -0.39
C SER A 672 -18.64 -25.41 -0.75
N ASN A 673 -18.67 -26.13 -1.88
CA ASN A 673 -19.86 -26.87 -2.30
C ASN A 673 -20.21 -27.98 -1.30
N CYS A 674 -19.24 -28.78 -0.86
CA CYS A 674 -19.46 -29.84 0.12
C CYS A 674 -20.03 -29.29 1.43
N VAL A 675 -19.47 -28.20 1.97
CA VAL A 675 -19.98 -27.59 3.22
C VAL A 675 -21.42 -27.10 3.04
N ARG A 676 -21.76 -26.50 1.88
CA ARG A 676 -23.12 -26.07 1.57
C ARG A 676 -24.09 -27.26 1.45
N ASP A 677 -23.70 -28.29 0.71
CA ASP A 677 -24.54 -29.46 0.42
C ASP A 677 -24.75 -30.35 1.66
N PHE A 678 -23.87 -30.24 2.67
CA PHE A 678 -23.92 -31.00 3.93
C PHE A 678 -24.38 -30.15 5.13
N LYS A 679 -24.82 -28.92 4.89
CA LYS A 679 -25.23 -27.99 5.94
C LYS A 679 -26.34 -28.53 6.83
N GLU A 680 -27.40 -29.08 6.24
CA GLU A 680 -28.58 -29.56 7.00
C GLU A 680 -28.22 -30.77 7.88
N ASP A 681 -27.54 -31.76 7.30
CA ASP A 681 -27.04 -32.94 8.02
C ASP A 681 -26.13 -32.56 9.20
N LEU A 682 -25.20 -31.62 8.99
CA LEU A 682 -24.30 -31.15 10.04
C LEU A 682 -25.05 -30.35 11.11
N ALA A 683 -25.99 -29.49 10.72
CA ALA A 683 -26.75 -28.67 11.65
C ALA A 683 -27.62 -29.51 12.60
N GLU A 684 -28.20 -30.60 12.10
CA GLU A 684 -28.98 -31.53 12.94
C GLU A 684 -28.10 -32.21 14.00
N VAL A 685 -26.96 -32.80 13.59
CA VAL A 685 -26.06 -33.48 14.53
C VAL A 685 -25.41 -32.49 15.51
N PHE A 686 -25.00 -31.33 15.02
CA PHE A 686 -24.41 -30.28 15.86
C PHE A 686 -25.41 -29.66 16.83
N GLY A 687 -26.71 -29.70 16.52
CA GLY A 687 -27.78 -29.23 17.40
C GLY A 687 -28.00 -30.11 18.63
N VAL A 688 -27.53 -31.36 18.61
CA VAL A 688 -27.64 -32.30 19.75
C VAL A 688 -26.55 -32.04 20.81
N VAL A 689 -25.47 -31.36 20.43
CA VAL A 689 -24.32 -31.12 21.32
C VAL A 689 -24.72 -30.14 22.44
N PRO A 690 -24.49 -30.47 23.73
CA PRO A 690 -25.02 -29.69 24.86
C PRO A 690 -24.49 -28.25 24.94
N ASN A 691 -23.25 -28.01 24.52
CA ASN A 691 -22.58 -26.72 24.63
C ASN A 691 -22.19 -26.17 23.24
N ALA A 692 -22.97 -25.21 22.76
CA ALA A 692 -22.78 -24.61 21.43
C ALA A 692 -21.44 -23.88 21.28
N GLN A 693 -20.92 -23.23 22.34
CA GLN A 693 -19.65 -22.50 22.29
C GLN A 693 -18.44 -23.45 22.21
N GLU A 694 -18.46 -24.55 22.97
CA GLU A 694 -17.43 -25.58 22.89
C GLU A 694 -17.44 -26.30 21.55
N LYS A 695 -18.64 -26.59 21.02
CA LYS A 695 -18.81 -27.15 19.68
C LYS A 695 -18.14 -26.27 18.62
N ASP A 696 -18.38 -24.96 18.64
CA ASP A 696 -17.76 -24.02 17.70
C ASP A 696 -16.22 -24.04 17.80
N LYS A 697 -15.66 -24.13 19.01
CA LYS A 697 -14.21 -24.28 19.23
C LYS A 697 -13.68 -25.60 18.65
N TRP A 698 -14.38 -26.70 18.89
CA TRP A 698 -13.98 -28.02 18.37
C TRP A 698 -14.03 -28.08 16.83
N VAL A 699 -15.01 -27.45 16.19
CA VAL A 699 -15.08 -27.37 14.73
C VAL A 699 -13.89 -26.61 14.16
N ILE A 700 -13.56 -25.45 14.72
CA ILE A 700 -12.41 -24.64 14.27
C ILE A 700 -11.10 -25.42 14.48
N GLU A 701 -10.92 -26.00 15.67
CA GLU A 701 -9.73 -26.81 15.94
C GLU A 701 -9.64 -28.00 14.99
N ALA A 702 -10.73 -28.73 14.73
CA ALA A 702 -10.76 -29.86 13.81
C ALA A 702 -10.36 -29.47 12.37
N ILE A 703 -10.83 -28.31 11.87
CA ILE A 703 -10.47 -27.77 10.55
C ILE A 703 -8.98 -27.43 10.49
N MET A 704 -8.48 -26.71 11.49
CA MET A 704 -7.12 -26.19 11.49
C MET A 704 -6.07 -27.30 11.72
N ARG A 705 -6.40 -28.32 12.51
CA ARG A 705 -5.56 -29.52 12.67
C ARG A 705 -5.54 -30.39 11.42
N TYR A 706 -6.63 -30.44 10.66
CA TYR A 706 -6.66 -31.13 9.35
C TYR A 706 -5.80 -30.39 8.32
N TRP A 707 -5.96 -29.07 8.20
CA TRP A 707 -5.17 -28.21 7.31
C TRP A 707 -3.90 -27.65 7.98
N ASN A 708 -3.25 -28.45 8.83
CA ASN A 708 -2.09 -28.01 9.60
C ASN A 708 -0.98 -27.42 8.71
N PHE A 709 -0.82 -27.95 7.50
CA PHE A 709 0.19 -27.54 6.52
C PHE A 709 -0.15 -26.25 5.75
N ASP A 710 -1.41 -25.82 5.72
CA ASP A 710 -1.82 -24.58 5.08
C ASP A 710 -2.95 -23.87 5.84
N SER A 711 -2.52 -22.87 6.62
CA SER A 711 -3.42 -22.04 7.42
C SER A 711 -4.42 -21.23 6.59
N LYS A 712 -4.08 -20.78 5.36
CA LYS A 712 -4.97 -19.93 4.55
C LYS A 712 -6.16 -20.73 4.05
N THR A 713 -5.92 -21.94 3.54
CA THR A 713 -7.00 -22.85 3.14
C THR A 713 -7.87 -23.23 4.34
N GLY A 714 -7.25 -23.53 5.50
CA GLY A 714 -7.97 -23.81 6.75
C GLY A 714 -8.92 -22.67 7.15
N LEU A 715 -8.40 -21.44 7.24
CA LEU A 715 -9.20 -20.25 7.60
C LEU A 715 -10.28 -19.92 6.56
N THR A 716 -9.99 -20.12 5.27
CA THR A 716 -10.98 -19.95 4.20
C THR A 716 -12.14 -20.93 4.38
N ILE A 717 -11.86 -22.18 4.75
CA ILE A 717 -12.89 -23.17 5.05
C ILE A 717 -13.67 -22.77 6.31
N VAL A 718 -13.01 -22.31 7.37
CA VAL A 718 -13.68 -21.74 8.55
C VAL A 718 -14.66 -20.63 8.14
N SER A 719 -14.27 -19.75 7.22
CA SER A 719 -15.17 -18.71 6.68
C SER A 719 -16.40 -19.26 5.98
N TYR A 720 -16.30 -20.43 5.31
CA TYR A 720 -17.46 -21.10 4.73
C TYR A 720 -18.39 -21.70 5.78
N PHE A 721 -17.85 -22.20 6.90
CA PHE A 721 -18.67 -22.65 8.02
C PHE A 721 -19.43 -21.48 8.67
N PHE A 722 -18.80 -20.30 8.79
CA PHE A 722 -19.49 -19.08 9.21
C PHE A 722 -20.60 -18.67 8.24
N LYS A 723 -20.31 -18.59 6.93
CA LYS A 723 -21.31 -18.25 5.90
C LYS A 723 -22.51 -19.19 5.86
N ASN A 724 -22.31 -20.45 6.25
CA ASN A 724 -23.37 -21.45 6.30
C ASN A 724 -24.06 -21.55 7.68
N ASN A 725 -23.73 -20.70 8.66
CA ASN A 725 -24.26 -20.73 10.03
C ASN A 725 -23.99 -22.04 10.80
N LEU A 726 -22.91 -22.75 10.47
CA LEU A 726 -22.49 -23.95 11.21
C LEU A 726 -21.69 -23.59 12.47
N ILE A 727 -21.00 -22.44 12.42
CA ILE A 727 -20.35 -21.79 13.56
C ILE A 727 -21.13 -20.50 13.84
N SER A 728 -21.53 -20.29 15.09
CA SER A 728 -22.35 -19.13 15.48
C SER A 728 -21.54 -18.08 16.23
N ALA A 729 -20.61 -18.49 17.09
CA ALA A 729 -19.80 -17.60 17.91
C ALA A 729 -18.49 -17.22 17.20
N LYS A 730 -18.42 -16.01 16.64
CA LYS A 730 -17.18 -15.44 16.07
C LYS A 730 -16.04 -15.35 17.09
N ASN A 731 -16.37 -15.15 18.37
CA ASN A 731 -15.42 -15.15 19.49
C ASN A 731 -14.62 -16.46 19.58
N SER A 732 -15.17 -17.59 19.13
CA SER A 732 -14.46 -18.88 19.11
C SER A 732 -13.27 -18.88 18.15
N LEU A 733 -13.31 -18.10 17.05
CA LEU A 733 -12.14 -17.93 16.18
C LEU A 733 -11.09 -17.08 16.87
N VAL A 734 -11.47 -15.96 17.47
CA VAL A 734 -10.56 -15.08 18.22
C VAL A 734 -9.87 -15.86 19.33
N ASP A 735 -10.62 -16.69 20.06
CA ASP A 735 -10.08 -17.63 21.05
C ASP A 735 -9.08 -18.59 20.43
N PHE A 736 -9.38 -19.21 19.29
CA PHE A 736 -8.44 -20.12 18.64
C PHE A 736 -7.15 -19.40 18.19
N LEU A 737 -7.25 -18.17 17.70
CA LEU A 737 -6.09 -17.40 17.22
C LEU A 737 -5.14 -17.02 18.36
N PHE A 738 -5.69 -16.64 19.52
CA PHE A 738 -4.92 -16.02 20.61
C PHE A 738 -4.77 -16.89 21.86
N ASN A 739 -5.51 -17.98 22.00
CA ASN A 739 -5.31 -18.86 23.14
C ASN A 739 -3.97 -19.58 23.04
N GLU A 740 -3.24 -19.48 24.12
CA GLU A 740 -2.07 -20.29 24.42
C GLU A 740 -2.55 -21.70 24.80
N TYR A 741 -2.64 -22.59 23.80
CA TYR A 741 -2.88 -24.01 24.03
C TYR A 741 -1.64 -24.66 24.67
N GLU A 742 -1.34 -25.92 24.34
CA GLU A 742 -0.33 -26.76 25.01
C GLU A 742 1.10 -26.16 25.13
N THR A 743 1.46 -25.19 24.29
CA THR A 743 2.84 -24.66 24.17
C THR A 743 3.08 -23.29 24.81
N ASN A 744 2.08 -22.65 25.44
CA ASN A 744 2.16 -21.25 25.88
C ASN A 744 2.55 -20.26 24.75
N GLN A 745 2.24 -20.61 23.49
CA GLN A 745 2.52 -19.79 22.31
C GLN A 745 1.23 -19.39 21.60
N SER A 746 1.09 -18.09 21.29
CA SER A 746 -0.05 -17.52 20.59
C SER A 746 0.31 -17.35 19.11
N ILE A 747 -0.18 -18.27 18.27
CA ILE A 747 0.15 -18.30 16.83
C ILE A 747 -0.47 -17.10 16.10
N GLY A 748 -1.60 -16.57 16.58
CA GLY A 748 -2.30 -15.43 15.98
C GLY A 748 -1.53 -14.10 15.99
N LEU A 749 -0.48 -13.98 16.81
CA LEU A 749 0.40 -12.80 16.81
C LEU A 749 1.52 -12.88 15.75
N VAL A 750 1.77 -14.08 15.21
CA VAL A 750 2.94 -14.39 14.40
C VAL A 750 2.58 -14.66 12.95
N ASP A 751 1.52 -15.44 12.69
CA ASP A 751 1.14 -15.82 11.33
C ASP A 751 0.36 -14.69 10.65
N SER A 752 0.89 -14.20 9.53
CA SER A 752 0.26 -13.16 8.70
C SER A 752 -1.16 -13.52 8.28
N THR A 753 -1.45 -14.78 7.99
CA THR A 753 -2.80 -15.23 7.58
C THR A 753 -3.83 -15.16 8.68
N PHE A 754 -3.40 -15.32 9.94
CA PHE A 754 -4.29 -15.16 11.09
C PHE A 754 -4.64 -13.71 11.32
N ILE A 755 -3.67 -12.81 11.16
CA ILE A 755 -3.93 -11.37 11.24
C ILE A 755 -4.87 -10.94 10.10
N GLU A 756 -4.62 -11.36 8.85
CA GLU A 756 -5.53 -11.13 7.73
C GLU A 756 -6.96 -11.64 8.03
N SER A 757 -7.09 -12.88 8.51
CA SER A 757 -8.40 -13.46 8.84
C SER A 757 -9.11 -12.73 9.98
N LEU A 758 -8.38 -12.20 10.96
CA LEU A 758 -8.94 -11.36 12.02
C LEU A 758 -9.46 -10.04 11.45
N LEU A 759 -8.66 -9.39 10.59
CA LEU A 759 -9.06 -8.15 9.94
C LEU A 759 -10.29 -8.35 9.05
N ASP A 760 -10.33 -9.44 8.26
CA ASP A 760 -11.49 -9.81 7.44
C ASP A 760 -12.74 -10.06 8.30
N LEU A 761 -12.58 -10.73 9.45
CA LEU A 761 -13.67 -11.00 10.38
C LEU A 761 -14.23 -9.69 10.96
N LEU A 762 -13.36 -8.75 11.34
CA LEU A 762 -13.77 -7.43 11.82
C LEU A 762 -14.37 -6.57 10.71
N GLN A 763 -13.91 -6.69 9.46
CA GLN A 763 -14.44 -5.91 8.35
C GLN A 763 -15.83 -6.37 7.93
N ASN A 764 -16.10 -7.68 7.99
CA ASN A 764 -17.38 -8.29 7.64
C ASN A 764 -18.44 -8.18 8.76
N GLU A 765 -18.17 -7.49 9.87
CA GLU A 765 -19.21 -7.10 10.84
C GLU A 765 -20.09 -5.97 10.26
N GLU A 766 -21.20 -6.37 9.65
CA GLU A 766 -22.13 -5.51 8.90
C GLU A 766 -22.95 -4.54 9.76
N THR A 767 -23.12 -4.80 11.06
CA THR A 767 -23.94 -3.95 11.94
C THR A 767 -23.08 -2.91 12.67
N GLU A 768 -23.35 -1.62 12.46
CA GLU A 768 -22.73 -0.52 13.23
C GLU A 768 -23.02 -0.61 14.74
N THR A 769 -24.06 -1.35 15.14
CA THR A 769 -24.56 -1.39 16.52
C THR A 769 -23.94 -2.48 17.40
N ASP A 770 -23.47 -3.60 16.83
CA ASP A 770 -22.85 -4.66 17.61
C ASP A 770 -21.32 -4.47 17.67
N LEU A 771 -20.87 -3.91 18.80
CA LEU A 771 -19.47 -3.61 19.07
C LEU A 771 -18.81 -4.68 19.95
N SER A 772 -19.54 -5.75 20.31
CA SER A 772 -19.08 -6.78 21.26
C SER A 772 -17.82 -7.51 20.78
N LEU A 773 -17.71 -7.77 19.48
CA LEU A 773 -16.54 -8.44 18.90
C LEU A 773 -15.29 -7.55 18.96
N TYR A 774 -15.41 -6.25 18.69
CA TYR A 774 -14.30 -5.30 18.78
C TYR A 774 -13.77 -5.18 20.21
N GLN A 775 -14.70 -5.16 21.18
CA GLN A 775 -14.38 -5.20 22.60
C GLN A 775 -13.64 -6.49 22.96
N TYR A 776 -14.18 -7.64 22.55
CA TYR A 776 -13.60 -8.95 22.86
C TYR A 776 -12.17 -9.10 22.31
N VAL A 777 -11.93 -8.68 21.07
CA VAL A 777 -10.60 -8.71 20.45
C VAL A 777 -9.61 -7.84 21.22
N PHE A 778 -10.02 -6.62 21.60
CA PHE A 778 -9.17 -5.72 22.36
C PHE A 778 -8.80 -6.29 23.73
N GLU A 779 -9.78 -6.80 24.48
CA GLU A 779 -9.56 -7.42 25.79
C GLU A 779 -8.62 -8.63 25.68
N LYS A 780 -8.83 -9.50 24.68
CA LYS A 780 -8.00 -10.69 24.49
C LYS A 780 -6.54 -10.38 24.18
N ILE A 781 -6.27 -9.44 23.28
CA ILE A 781 -4.88 -9.08 22.94
C ILE A 781 -4.22 -8.34 24.12
N SER A 782 -4.99 -7.55 24.88
CA SER A 782 -4.50 -6.89 26.10
C SER A 782 -4.10 -7.90 27.17
N LEU A 783 -4.86 -8.98 27.35
CA LEU A 783 -4.51 -10.07 28.26
C LEU A 783 -3.18 -10.76 27.88
N LEU A 784 -2.90 -10.93 26.59
CA LEU A 784 -1.61 -11.48 26.13
C LEU A 784 -0.42 -10.57 26.45
N ALA A 785 -0.60 -9.26 26.30
CA ALA A 785 0.42 -8.29 26.71
C ALA A 785 0.67 -8.37 28.23
N ASN A 786 -0.39 -8.47 29.03
CA ASN A 786 -0.30 -8.58 30.49
C ASN A 786 0.35 -9.89 30.96
N ASP A 787 0.00 -11.02 30.34
CA ASP A 787 0.63 -12.31 30.61
C ASP A 787 2.15 -12.22 30.39
N SER A 788 2.57 -11.56 29.30
CA SER A 788 4.00 -11.37 28.99
C SER A 788 4.71 -10.56 30.08
N ILE A 789 4.11 -9.47 30.56
CA ILE A 789 4.62 -8.67 31.68
C ILE A 789 4.74 -9.51 32.96
N SER A 790 3.70 -10.29 33.28
CA SER A 790 3.67 -11.10 34.49
C SER A 790 4.81 -12.14 34.50
N LYS A 791 5.09 -12.73 33.33
CA LYS A 791 6.20 -13.69 33.15
C LYS A 791 7.57 -13.01 33.20
N LEU A 792 7.67 -11.74 32.81
CA LEU A 792 8.90 -10.94 32.92
C LEU A 792 9.21 -10.49 34.37
N ASN A 793 8.25 -10.58 35.31
CA ASN A 793 8.39 -10.14 36.70
C ASN A 793 8.85 -8.67 36.86
N LEU A 794 8.45 -7.79 35.94
CA LEU A 794 8.81 -6.37 35.99
C LEU A 794 8.01 -5.63 37.07
N SER A 795 8.67 -4.71 37.78
CA SER A 795 7.97 -3.76 38.64
C SER A 795 7.27 -2.66 37.81
N ALA A 796 6.25 -2.00 38.37
CA ALA A 796 5.34 -1.11 37.63
C ALA A 796 6.03 0.02 36.81
N SER A 797 7.26 0.41 37.18
CA SER A 797 8.02 1.50 36.57
C SER A 797 9.40 1.09 36.01
N GLU A 798 9.69 -0.21 35.85
CA GLU A 798 11.00 -0.68 35.39
C GLU A 798 11.13 -0.61 33.86
N SER A 799 12.30 -0.26 33.34
CA SER A 799 12.56 -0.25 31.90
C SER A 799 12.63 -1.66 31.34
N LEU A 800 12.10 -1.85 30.13
CA LEU A 800 12.20 -3.13 29.43
C LEU A 800 13.66 -3.56 29.23
N PRO A 801 13.93 -4.88 29.17
CA PRO A 801 15.23 -5.39 28.79
C PRO A 801 15.67 -4.79 27.44
N SER A 802 16.86 -4.19 27.40
CA SER A 802 17.44 -3.68 26.16
C SER A 802 17.84 -4.85 25.28
N ILE A 803 17.19 -4.99 24.13
CA ILE A 803 17.57 -5.98 23.12
C ILE A 803 18.77 -5.42 22.34
N PRO A 804 19.92 -6.11 22.32
CA PRO A 804 21.07 -5.63 21.57
C PRO A 804 20.76 -5.59 20.07
N ASN A 805 21.17 -4.52 19.39
CA ASN A 805 21.08 -4.43 17.94
C ASN A 805 22.33 -5.08 17.32
N PHE A 806 22.13 -6.18 16.59
CA PHE A 806 23.21 -6.93 15.94
C PHE A 806 23.35 -6.59 14.45
N ASP A 807 22.60 -5.62 13.93
CA ASP A 807 22.55 -5.31 12.49
C ASP A 807 23.82 -4.63 11.93
N TYR A 808 24.66 -4.07 12.81
CA TYR A 808 25.85 -3.26 12.45
C TYR A 808 27.18 -4.01 12.52
N TYR A 809 27.17 -5.30 12.81
CA TYR A 809 28.40 -6.08 12.82
C TYR A 809 28.80 -6.38 11.37
N ASP A 810 30.06 -6.08 11.03
CA ASP A 810 30.62 -6.42 9.73
C ASP A 810 31.00 -7.91 9.74
N PHE A 811 30.12 -8.72 9.17
CA PHE A 811 30.19 -10.17 9.23
C PHE A 811 30.86 -10.80 7.99
N GLU A 812 31.29 -9.99 7.02
CA GLU A 812 32.22 -10.46 5.97
C GLU A 812 33.63 -10.68 6.53
N ASP A 813 33.92 -10.14 7.72
CA ASP A 813 35.14 -10.41 8.48
C ASP A 813 34.98 -11.70 9.32
N PRO A 814 35.69 -12.80 8.97
CA PRO A 814 35.67 -14.04 9.75
C PRO A 814 36.28 -13.90 11.16
N GLU A 815 36.92 -12.78 11.48
CA GLU A 815 37.43 -12.49 12.84
C GLU A 815 36.36 -11.90 13.77
N THR A 816 35.20 -11.45 13.26
CA THR A 816 34.10 -10.93 14.09
C THR A 816 33.43 -12.08 14.87
N PRO A 817 33.55 -12.15 16.21
CA PRO A 817 32.97 -13.23 16.98
C PRO A 817 31.44 -13.18 16.89
N LYS A 818 30.81 -14.32 16.57
CA LYS A 818 29.35 -14.45 16.60
C LYS A 818 28.86 -14.10 18.01
N PRO A 819 27.80 -13.27 18.14
CA PRO A 819 27.28 -12.93 19.45
C PRO A 819 26.74 -14.19 20.15
N ASP A 820 27.28 -14.50 21.33
CA ASP A 820 26.82 -15.61 22.16
C ASP A 820 25.76 -15.08 23.14
N ILE A 821 24.48 -15.36 22.83
CA ILE A 821 23.34 -14.92 23.63
C ILE A 821 22.90 -16.08 24.51
N SER A 822 22.82 -15.85 25.82
CA SER A 822 22.36 -16.87 26.76
C SER A 822 20.91 -17.29 26.48
N ALA A 823 20.57 -18.56 26.76
CA ALA A 823 19.20 -19.06 26.58
C ALA A 823 18.19 -18.33 27.50
N GLU A 824 18.63 -17.85 28.66
CA GLU A 824 17.80 -17.06 29.58
C GLU A 824 17.47 -15.68 29.02
N ASP A 825 18.44 -15.03 28.38
CA ASP A 825 18.22 -13.72 27.77
C ASP A 825 17.35 -13.83 26.52
N LEU A 826 17.53 -14.89 25.70
CA LEU A 826 16.63 -15.17 24.58
C LEU A 826 15.18 -15.36 25.01
N ALA A 827 14.94 -16.08 26.11
CA ALA A 827 13.60 -16.26 26.66
C ALA A 827 12.97 -14.93 27.13
N LYS A 828 13.77 -14.04 27.73
CA LYS A 828 13.31 -12.68 28.10
C LYS A 828 13.00 -11.84 26.87
N TYR A 829 13.86 -11.85 25.85
CA TYR A 829 13.65 -11.11 24.61
C TYR A 829 12.39 -11.59 23.87
N ASP A 830 12.12 -12.89 23.88
CA ASP A 830 10.92 -13.45 23.26
C ASP A 830 9.62 -12.96 23.92
N LEU A 831 9.62 -12.81 25.25
CA LEU A 831 8.49 -12.22 25.98
C LEU A 831 8.34 -10.72 25.67
N VAL A 832 9.44 -9.99 25.49
CA VAL A 832 9.40 -8.58 25.06
C VAL A 832 8.78 -8.47 23.66
N TRP A 833 9.20 -9.30 22.69
CA TRP A 833 8.61 -9.28 21.35
C TRP A 833 7.14 -9.68 21.32
N LYS A 834 6.72 -10.63 22.17
CA LYS A 834 5.31 -11.01 22.34
C LYS A 834 4.49 -9.80 22.78
N MET A 835 4.99 -9.06 23.76
CA MET A 835 4.35 -7.88 24.32
C MET A 835 4.29 -6.74 23.29
N GLU A 836 5.41 -6.40 22.65
CA GLU A 836 5.48 -5.36 21.61
C GLU A 836 4.59 -5.68 20.40
N SER A 837 4.56 -6.94 19.96
CA SER A 837 3.70 -7.37 18.85
C SER A 837 2.21 -7.29 19.22
N SER A 838 1.85 -7.60 20.47
CA SER A 838 0.47 -7.46 20.97
C SER A 838 0.02 -6.00 20.97
N VAL A 839 0.84 -5.11 21.53
CA VAL A 839 0.55 -3.66 21.58
C VAL A 839 0.51 -3.05 20.18
N SER A 840 1.44 -3.44 19.30
CA SER A 840 1.44 -2.96 17.91
C SER A 840 0.22 -3.44 17.13
N LEU A 841 -0.25 -4.67 17.36
CA LEU A 841 -1.45 -5.20 16.72
C LEU A 841 -2.70 -4.42 17.19
N ILE A 842 -2.79 -4.12 18.49
CA ILE A 842 -3.85 -3.25 19.03
C ILE A 842 -3.83 -1.87 18.36
N LYS A 843 -2.65 -1.25 18.27
CA LYS A 843 -2.45 0.04 17.57
C LYS A 843 -3.00 -0.02 16.14
N SER A 844 -2.67 -1.08 15.39
CA SER A 844 -3.13 -1.25 14.01
C SER A 844 -4.65 -1.45 13.90
N ILE A 845 -5.25 -2.24 14.79
CA ILE A 845 -6.69 -2.49 14.81
C ILE A 845 -7.47 -1.21 15.17
N ILE A 846 -7.04 -0.48 16.20
CA ILE A 846 -7.64 0.80 16.57
C ILE A 846 -7.53 1.80 15.41
N ARG A 847 -6.37 1.86 14.76
CA ARG A 847 -6.17 2.76 13.62
C ARG A 847 -7.09 2.44 12.45
N LYS A 848 -7.22 1.16 12.06
CA LYS A 848 -8.07 0.74 10.92
C LYS A 848 -9.55 0.91 11.22
N TYR A 849 -9.99 0.76 12.47
CA TYR A 849 -11.39 0.82 12.88
C TYR A 849 -11.71 1.97 13.85
N GLY A 850 -10.98 3.09 13.75
CA GLY A 850 -11.00 4.20 14.72
C GLY A 850 -12.42 4.69 15.07
N LYS A 851 -13.28 4.85 14.06
CA LYS A 851 -14.70 5.25 14.25
C LYS A 851 -15.50 4.31 15.16
N LYS A 852 -15.24 2.99 15.11
CA LYS A 852 -15.93 2.00 15.95
C LYS A 852 -15.31 1.97 17.35
N TYR A 853 -13.99 2.06 17.45
CA TYR A 853 -13.28 2.10 18.73
C TYR A 853 -13.52 3.39 19.53
N SER A 854 -13.75 4.52 18.86
CA SER A 854 -14.06 5.79 19.52
C SER A 854 -15.40 5.74 20.27
N LEU A 855 -16.39 4.99 19.76
CA LEU A 855 -17.67 4.73 20.46
C LEU A 855 -17.47 3.90 21.74
N LEU A 856 -16.46 3.03 21.77
CA LEU A 856 -16.11 2.18 22.91
C LEU A 856 -15.11 2.83 23.87
N ALA A 857 -14.62 4.04 23.59
CA ALA A 857 -13.52 4.65 24.34
C ALA A 857 -13.81 4.79 25.84
N ALA A 858 -15.04 5.14 26.21
CA ALA A 858 -15.45 5.24 27.62
C ALA A 858 -15.35 3.89 28.34
N PHE A 859 -15.81 2.82 27.70
CA PHE A 859 -15.71 1.46 28.24
C PHE A 859 -14.24 1.04 28.41
N PHE A 860 -13.40 1.29 27.40
CA PHE A 860 -12.00 0.89 27.46
C PHE A 860 -11.24 1.63 28.56
N LYS A 861 -11.53 2.91 28.79
CA LYS A 861 -10.93 3.68 29.89
C LYS A 861 -11.26 3.12 31.27
N GLU A 862 -12.46 2.57 31.45
CA GLU A 862 -12.83 1.89 32.70
C GLU A 862 -12.16 0.51 32.82
N SER A 863 -12.04 -0.21 31.71
CA SER A 863 -11.41 -1.54 31.67
C SER A 863 -9.89 -1.51 31.80
N ILE A 864 -9.22 -0.47 31.31
CA ILE A 864 -7.76 -0.29 31.35
C ILE A 864 -7.42 0.41 32.67
N ASN A 865 -7.20 -0.37 33.71
CA ASN A 865 -6.91 0.12 35.05
C ASN A 865 -5.73 -0.63 35.68
N GLU A 866 -5.26 -0.20 36.85
CA GLU A 866 -4.12 -0.81 37.55
C GLU A 866 -4.31 -2.29 37.86
N THR A 867 -5.57 -2.76 37.97
CA THR A 867 -5.88 -4.16 38.26
C THR A 867 -5.85 -5.05 37.02
N THR A 868 -6.14 -4.50 35.84
CA THR A 868 -6.12 -5.24 34.58
C THR A 868 -4.78 -5.14 33.87
N ILE A 869 -4.15 -3.96 33.85
CA ILE A 869 -2.84 -3.69 33.23
C ILE A 869 -1.92 -3.04 34.28
N PRO A 870 -1.14 -3.84 35.04
CA PRO A 870 -0.37 -3.34 36.17
C PRO A 870 0.88 -2.54 35.75
N TYR A 871 1.38 -2.71 34.52
CA TYR A 871 2.58 -2.02 34.03
C TYR A 871 2.23 -0.65 33.46
N ASP A 872 2.79 0.40 34.08
CA ASP A 872 2.40 1.79 33.80
C ASP A 872 2.69 2.24 32.34
N PRO A 873 3.84 1.92 31.72
CA PRO A 873 4.13 2.34 30.36
C PRO A 873 3.12 1.84 29.33
N ILE A 874 2.74 0.55 29.40
CA ILE A 874 1.75 -0.04 28.48
C ILE A 874 0.36 0.50 28.75
N ARG A 875 -0.01 0.63 30.03
CA ARG A 875 -1.31 1.21 30.40
C ARG A 875 -1.46 2.61 29.83
N ASN A 876 -0.46 3.46 29.99
CA ASN A 876 -0.45 4.82 29.46
C ASN A 876 -0.47 4.84 27.93
N GLN A 877 0.25 3.94 27.27
CA GLN A 877 0.28 3.83 25.81
C GLN A 877 -1.07 3.39 25.23
N LEU A 878 -1.73 2.40 25.83
CA LEU A 878 -3.06 1.94 25.40
C LEU A 878 -4.13 3.00 25.65
N LEU A 879 -4.10 3.70 26.79
CA LEU A 879 -5.00 4.82 27.05
C LEU A 879 -4.81 5.94 26.02
N LYS A 880 -3.55 6.25 25.68
CA LYS A 880 -3.22 7.21 24.62
C LYS A 880 -3.81 6.80 23.26
N TYR A 881 -3.70 5.52 22.86
CA TYR A 881 -4.31 5.04 21.62
C TYR A 881 -5.83 5.15 21.62
N VAL A 882 -6.49 4.87 22.75
CA VAL A 882 -7.94 5.00 22.88
C VAL A 882 -8.37 6.47 22.80
N ASP A 883 -7.59 7.39 23.39
CA ASP A 883 -7.83 8.84 23.28
C ASP A 883 -7.66 9.35 21.85
N GLU A 884 -6.59 8.92 21.17
CA GLU A 884 -6.30 9.28 19.78
C GLU A 884 -7.30 8.68 18.79
N ALA A 885 -7.96 7.57 19.11
CA ALA A 885 -8.97 6.95 18.24
C ALA A 885 -10.14 7.88 17.90
N SER A 886 -10.44 8.84 18.77
CA SER A 886 -11.46 9.88 18.53
C SER A 886 -11.05 10.95 17.50
N GLN A 887 -9.76 10.99 17.15
CA GLN A 887 -9.17 11.95 16.23
C GLN A 887 -8.95 11.37 14.82
N LEU A 888 -9.28 10.09 14.61
CA LEU A 888 -9.28 9.36 13.32
C LEU A 888 -10.67 9.37 12.67
#